data_AF-A0A0E0RCN2-F1
#
_entry.id   AF-A0A0E0RCN2-F1
#
_cell.length_a   1.000
_cell.length_b   1.000
_cell.length_c   1.000
_cell.angle_alpha   90.00
_cell.angle_beta   90.00
_cell.angle_gamma   90.00
#
_symmetry.space_group_name_H-M   'P 1'
#
loop_
_entity.id
_entity.type
_entity.pdbx_description
1 polymer ?
#
loop_
_entity_poly.entity_id
_entity_poly.type
_entity_poly.pdbx_seq_one_letter_code
_entity_poly.pdbx_strand_id
1 'polypeptide(L)'
;MTVSLYCIFSYSWNNHFHVNIQAVVFTDISLEKAVEFDSYCHNHQPPIAFIKSEIRGLFGSVFCDFGPEFTVLDVDGEEPHTGIVASISNDNPALVSCVDDERLEFQDGDLVVFSEVHGMSELNDGKPRKIKNARPYSFTLEEDTTSYGTYVRGGIVTQVKPPKVLKFKTLKDAIKEPGEFLMSDFSKIDRPPLLHLAFQALDKFRNDLRRFPIAGSSDDVQRLIDFAISINESLGDSKLEELDKKLLHHFASGSRAVLNPMAAMFGGIVGQEVVKACSGKFHPLYQFFYFDSVESLPVEPLEPAELKPENTRYDAQISVFGSNLQKKLEQAKIFMQLTYTFPEDAMTSSGAPFWSAPKRFPRPLEFSTSDPSQLNFILAAAILRAETFGIPIPDWVKNPAKMAEAVDKVIVPDFQPKQGVKIVTDEKATSLSSASVDDAAVIEELIAKLEAISKTLQPGFQMKPIQFEKDDDTNYHMDVIAGFANMRARNYSIPEVDKLKAKFIAGRIIPAIATSTAMATGLVCLELYKVLGGGHKVEDYRNTFANLAIPLFSMAEPVPPKTIKHQDMAWTVWDRWTITGNITLRELLDWLKEKGLNAYSISCGTSLLYNSMFPRHKERLDKKVVDVAREVAKVEVPPYRRHLDVVVACEDDDDNDVDIPLVSIYFR
;
A
#
# COMPACT_ATOMS: atom_id res chain seq x y z
N MET A 1 -3.11 26.43 -10.74
CA MET A 1 -3.01 27.12 -9.45
C MET A 1 -1.56 27.03 -8.99
N THR A 2 -0.88 28.16 -8.83
CA THR A 2 0.45 28.19 -8.22
C THR A 2 0.25 28.04 -6.71
N VAL A 3 0.66 26.90 -6.14
CA VAL A 3 0.61 26.67 -4.68
C VAL A 3 1.85 27.32 -4.09
N SER A 4 1.66 28.41 -3.34
CA SER A 4 2.77 29.07 -2.63
C SER A 4 2.85 28.50 -1.21
N LEU A 5 3.77 27.56 -1.00
CA LEU A 5 4.02 26.94 0.31
C LEU A 5 5.16 27.68 1.02
N TYR A 6 4.96 28.12 2.26
CA TYR A 6 6.01 28.71 3.09
C TYR A 6 6.16 27.94 4.41
N CYS A 7 7.32 27.31 4.61
CA CYS A 7 7.78 26.88 5.94
C CYS A 7 8.46 28.06 6.62
N ILE A 8 7.84 28.64 7.65
CA ILE A 8 8.42 29.78 8.38
C ILE A 8 9.20 29.24 9.58
N PHE A 9 10.52 29.09 9.40
CA PHE A 9 11.44 28.93 10.52
C PHE A 9 11.74 30.30 11.15
N SER A 10 11.17 30.53 12.34
CA SER A 10 11.66 31.50 13.33
C SER A 10 12.10 32.87 12.81
N TYR A 11 11.17 33.73 12.37
CA TYR A 11 11.44 35.18 12.23
C TYR A 11 10.21 36.02 12.61
N SER A 12 10.45 37.24 13.11
CA SER A 12 9.44 38.20 13.56
C SER A 12 8.44 38.54 12.47
N TRP A 13 7.16 38.51 12.83
CA TRP A 13 6.03 38.92 12.01
C TRP A 13 6.14 40.42 11.68
N ASN A 14 6.57 40.75 10.45
CA ASN A 14 6.35 42.08 9.90
C ASN A 14 5.04 42.03 9.10
N ASN A 15 4.21 43.10 9.19
CA ASN A 15 2.89 43.29 8.56
C ASN A 15 2.87 43.26 7.01
N HIS A 16 3.80 42.55 6.37
CA HIS A 16 3.98 42.45 4.93
C HIS A 16 4.05 40.98 4.47
N PHE A 17 3.17 40.12 4.97
CA PHE A 17 2.89 38.86 4.28
C PHE A 17 2.11 39.14 2.99
N HIS A 18 2.65 38.68 1.85
CA HIS A 18 2.04 38.83 0.54
C HIS A 18 0.70 38.07 0.45
N VAL A 19 -0.20 38.61 -0.38
CA VAL A 19 -1.65 38.33 -0.50
C VAL A 19 -2.01 36.94 -1.07
N ASN A 20 -1.21 35.87 -0.90
CA ASN A 20 -1.47 34.57 -1.55
C ASN A 20 -0.95 33.34 -0.76
N ILE A 21 -1.31 33.17 0.51
CA ILE A 21 -0.98 31.95 1.29
C ILE A 21 -2.26 31.19 1.60
N GLN A 22 -2.34 29.92 1.22
CA GLN A 22 -3.50 29.05 1.50
C GLN A 22 -3.36 28.20 2.76
N ALA A 23 -2.13 27.83 3.14
CA ALA A 23 -1.86 27.02 4.32
C ALA A 23 -0.54 27.44 4.99
N VAL A 24 -0.52 27.41 6.32
CA VAL A 24 0.66 27.67 7.16
C VAL A 24 0.90 26.50 8.10
N VAL A 25 2.17 26.12 8.24
CA VAL A 25 2.59 25.04 9.13
C VAL A 25 3.56 25.61 10.16
N PHE A 26 3.24 25.45 11.43
CA PHE A 26 4.09 25.86 12.54
C PHE A 26 4.66 24.64 13.27
N THR A 27 5.98 24.61 13.40
CA THR A 27 6.73 23.65 14.21
C THR A 27 7.50 24.39 15.29
N ASP A 28 7.58 23.82 16.50
CA ASP A 28 8.38 24.37 17.61
C ASP A 28 8.06 25.82 18.04
N ILE A 29 6.80 26.24 17.87
CA ILE A 29 6.28 27.53 18.32
C ILE A 29 5.75 27.45 19.76
N SER A 30 5.74 28.56 20.52
CA SER A 30 5.05 28.60 21.81
C SER A 30 3.53 28.58 21.64
N LEU A 31 2.82 27.97 22.60
CA LEU A 31 1.36 27.90 22.56
C LEU A 31 0.67 29.27 22.42
N GLU A 32 1.18 30.28 23.12
CA GLU A 32 0.65 31.65 23.08
C GLU A 32 0.68 32.23 21.65
N LYS A 33 1.82 32.12 20.97
CA LYS A 33 1.96 32.59 19.58
C LYS A 33 1.19 31.72 18.60
N ALA A 34 1.11 30.41 18.85
CA ALA A 34 0.31 29.52 18.04
C ALA A 34 -1.17 29.93 18.06
N VAL A 35 -1.71 30.25 19.24
CA VAL A 35 -3.09 30.74 19.40
C VAL A 35 -3.31 32.07 18.69
N GLU A 36 -2.34 32.99 18.76
CA GLU A 36 -2.38 34.26 18.03
C GLU A 36 -2.43 34.04 16.51
N PHE A 37 -1.53 33.19 15.97
CA PHE A 37 -1.48 32.93 14.53
C PHE A 37 -2.67 32.15 14.02
N ASP A 38 -3.12 31.14 14.76
CA ASP A 38 -4.33 30.40 14.46
C ASP A 38 -5.54 31.32 14.40
N SER A 39 -5.72 32.19 15.39
CA SER A 39 -6.80 33.19 15.41
C SER A 39 -6.74 34.12 14.20
N TYR A 40 -5.54 34.55 13.79
CA TYR A 40 -5.37 35.35 12.57
C TYR A 40 -5.76 34.58 11.31
N CYS A 41 -5.30 33.33 11.18
CA CYS A 41 -5.54 32.49 10.01
C CYS A 41 -7.03 32.12 9.87
N HIS A 42 -7.67 31.74 10.98
CA HIS A 42 -9.08 31.39 11.06
C HIS A 42 -10.00 32.54 10.65
N ASN A 43 -9.65 33.78 11.04
CA ASN A 43 -10.44 34.98 10.74
C ASN A 43 -10.04 35.68 9.44
N HIS A 44 -9.03 35.18 8.71
CA HIS A 44 -8.64 35.73 7.41
C HIS A 44 -9.74 35.53 6.35
N GLN A 45 -9.72 36.33 5.29
CA GLN A 45 -10.70 36.29 4.20
C GLN A 45 -9.96 36.23 2.86
N PRO A 46 -9.91 35.07 2.18
CA PRO A 46 -10.44 33.76 2.62
C PRO A 46 -9.67 33.18 3.82
N PRO A 47 -10.23 32.25 4.62
CA PRO A 47 -9.51 31.62 5.73
C PRO A 47 -8.20 30.96 5.26
N ILE A 48 -7.15 31.06 6.07
CA ILE A 48 -5.87 30.39 5.83
C ILE A 48 -5.86 29.11 6.67
N ALA A 49 -5.54 27.97 6.06
CA ALA A 49 -5.43 26.72 6.81
C ALA A 49 -4.21 26.77 7.76
N PHE A 50 -4.45 26.50 9.03
CA PHE A 50 -3.44 26.45 10.09
C PHE A 50 -3.17 25.00 10.49
N ILE A 51 -1.89 24.62 10.50
CA ILE A 51 -1.43 23.33 11.01
C ILE A 51 -0.32 23.58 12.02
N LYS A 52 -0.43 22.99 13.21
CA LYS A 52 0.62 22.99 14.24
C LYS A 52 1.07 21.57 14.48
N SER A 53 2.37 21.32 14.48
CA SER A 53 2.92 20.02 14.87
C SER A 53 4.12 20.15 15.78
N GLU A 54 4.21 19.26 16.77
CA GLU A 54 5.32 19.20 17.70
C GLU A 54 5.74 17.77 17.97
N ILE A 55 7.05 17.57 18.13
CA ILE A 55 7.68 16.28 18.43
C ILE A 55 8.57 16.48 19.65
N ARG A 56 8.39 15.59 20.63
CA ARG A 56 9.00 15.65 21.96
C ARG A 56 9.43 14.23 22.34
N GLY A 57 10.62 13.84 21.89
CA GLY A 57 11.16 12.48 22.06
C GLY A 57 10.32 11.46 21.31
N LEU A 58 9.74 10.51 22.05
CA LEU A 58 8.84 9.47 21.52
C LEU A 58 7.39 9.92 21.44
N PHE A 59 7.09 11.19 21.72
CA PHE A 59 5.76 11.76 21.73
C PHE A 59 5.60 12.78 20.62
N GLY A 60 4.41 12.90 20.06
CA GLY A 60 4.11 13.93 19.08
C GLY A 60 2.66 14.35 19.08
N SER A 61 2.41 15.55 18.56
CA SER A 61 1.08 16.11 18.35
C SER A 61 0.94 16.80 17.00
N VAL A 62 -0.25 16.72 16.43
CA VAL A 62 -0.71 17.55 15.30
C VAL A 62 -2.03 18.19 15.68
N PHE A 63 -2.20 19.46 15.32
CA PHE A 63 -3.46 20.17 15.34
C PHE A 63 -3.74 20.78 13.96
N CYS A 64 -4.98 20.67 13.48
CA CYS A 64 -5.44 21.28 12.24
C CYS A 64 -6.65 22.19 12.48
N ASP A 65 -6.62 23.38 11.87
CA ASP A 65 -7.73 24.31 11.75
C ASP A 65 -7.78 24.85 10.31
N PHE A 66 -8.73 24.40 9.51
CA PHE A 66 -8.89 24.85 8.12
C PHE A 66 -9.95 25.96 7.98
N GLY A 67 -10.29 26.61 9.08
CA GLY A 67 -11.21 27.74 9.13
C GLY A 67 -12.66 27.34 9.50
N PRO A 68 -13.54 28.35 9.57
CA PRO A 68 -14.91 28.19 10.05
C PRO A 68 -15.78 27.34 9.11
N GLU A 69 -15.41 27.25 7.83
CA GLU A 69 -16.10 26.45 6.83
C GLU A 69 -15.11 25.93 5.78
N PHE A 70 -14.86 24.63 5.76
CA PHE A 70 -13.97 23.96 4.83
C PHE A 70 -14.73 22.88 4.06
N THR A 71 -14.69 22.92 2.73
CA THR A 71 -15.40 21.95 1.88
C THR A 71 -14.45 20.84 1.42
N VAL A 72 -14.74 19.61 1.86
CA VAL A 72 -14.11 18.39 1.38
C VAL A 72 -14.88 17.90 0.15
N LEU A 73 -14.23 17.81 -1.00
CA LEU A 73 -14.84 17.42 -2.27
C LEU A 73 -14.92 15.90 -2.45
N ASP A 74 -13.99 15.18 -1.84
CA ASP A 74 -13.85 13.73 -1.93
C ASP A 74 -13.24 13.23 -0.62
N VAL A 75 -13.94 12.42 0.15
CA VAL A 75 -13.61 12.13 1.55
C VAL A 75 -12.55 11.04 1.68
N ASP A 76 -12.54 10.06 0.79
CA ASP A 76 -11.72 8.85 0.89
C ASP A 76 -10.79 8.66 -0.32
N GLY A 77 -11.07 9.32 -1.46
CA GLY A 77 -10.34 9.15 -2.71
C GLY A 77 -10.47 7.80 -3.39
N GLU A 78 -11.39 6.95 -2.94
CA GLU A 78 -11.71 5.69 -3.63
C GLU A 78 -12.43 6.00 -4.95
N GLU A 79 -12.29 5.13 -5.96
CA GLU A 79 -13.07 5.30 -7.20
C GLU A 79 -14.57 5.14 -6.89
N PRO A 80 -15.45 6.01 -7.43
CA PRO A 80 -16.89 5.84 -7.25
C PRO A 80 -17.36 4.47 -7.74
N HIS A 81 -18.13 3.75 -6.93
CA HIS A 81 -18.65 2.43 -7.32
C HIS A 81 -19.56 2.55 -8.56
N THR A 82 -19.50 1.56 -9.44
CA THR A 82 -20.34 1.50 -10.65
C THR A 82 -21.00 0.13 -10.79
N GLY A 83 -22.13 0.08 -11.47
CA GLY A 83 -22.85 -1.15 -11.78
C GLY A 83 -23.61 -1.07 -13.09
N ILE A 84 -23.77 -2.21 -13.77
CA ILE A 84 -24.58 -2.32 -14.99
C ILE A 84 -25.98 -2.72 -14.60
N VAL A 85 -26.96 -1.91 -14.96
CA VAL A 85 -28.38 -2.13 -14.66
C VAL A 85 -28.94 -3.26 -15.54
N ALA A 86 -29.57 -4.23 -14.89
CA ALA A 86 -30.30 -5.32 -15.54
C ALA A 86 -31.81 -5.02 -15.63
N SER A 87 -32.40 -4.41 -14.60
CA SER A 87 -33.80 -3.99 -14.60
C SER A 87 -34.10 -2.91 -13.57
N ILE A 88 -35.13 -2.11 -13.82
CA ILE A 88 -35.67 -1.13 -12.88
C ILE A 88 -37.20 -1.27 -12.83
N SER A 89 -37.78 -1.38 -11.64
CA SER A 89 -39.24 -1.45 -11.46
C SER A 89 -39.88 -0.05 -11.42
N ASN A 90 -41.12 0.07 -11.89
CA ASN A 90 -41.94 1.29 -11.78
C ASN A 90 -42.72 1.31 -10.45
N ASP A 91 -42.00 1.28 -9.33
CA ASP A 91 -42.57 1.22 -7.98
C ASP A 91 -42.15 2.41 -7.11
N ASN A 92 -42.66 2.43 -5.87
CA ASN A 92 -42.26 3.35 -4.81
C ASN A 92 -42.05 2.55 -3.50
N PRO A 93 -40.80 2.26 -3.10
CA PRO A 93 -39.55 2.60 -3.78
C PRO A 93 -39.26 1.71 -5.00
N ALA A 94 -38.59 2.25 -6.01
CA ALA A 94 -38.19 1.51 -7.20
C ALA A 94 -37.08 0.48 -6.88
N LEU A 95 -37.22 -0.76 -7.35
CA LEU A 95 -36.17 -1.77 -7.24
C LEU A 95 -35.26 -1.73 -8.47
N VAL A 96 -33.97 -1.58 -8.24
CA VAL A 96 -32.92 -1.68 -9.27
C VAL A 96 -32.18 -2.99 -9.08
N SER A 97 -32.09 -3.80 -10.13
CA SER A 97 -31.27 -5.01 -10.18
C SER A 97 -30.11 -4.78 -11.14
N CYS A 98 -28.91 -5.19 -10.77
CA CYS A 98 -27.71 -5.13 -11.60
C CYS A 98 -27.30 -6.52 -12.07
N VAL A 99 -26.40 -6.58 -13.06
CA VAL A 99 -25.89 -7.84 -13.60
C VAL A 99 -25.10 -8.61 -12.53
N ASP A 100 -25.38 -9.90 -12.36
CA ASP A 100 -24.85 -10.76 -11.30
C ASP A 100 -23.33 -11.05 -11.39
N ASP A 101 -22.65 -10.58 -12.44
CA ASP A 101 -21.23 -10.87 -12.67
C ASP A 101 -20.28 -10.10 -11.73
N GLU A 102 -20.71 -8.95 -11.20
CA GLU A 102 -19.94 -8.14 -10.25
C GLU A 102 -20.82 -7.74 -9.06
N ARG A 103 -20.31 -7.98 -7.84
CA ARG A 103 -21.00 -7.59 -6.61
C ARG A 103 -20.96 -6.07 -6.47
N LEU A 104 -22.13 -5.47 -6.31
CA LEU A 104 -22.28 -4.06 -5.97
C LEU A 104 -21.73 -3.80 -4.56
N GLU A 105 -20.96 -2.72 -4.44
CA GLU A 105 -20.36 -2.26 -3.18
C GLU A 105 -21.10 -1.04 -2.59
N PHE A 106 -22.25 -0.66 -3.17
CA PHE A 106 -23.08 0.41 -2.64
C PHE A 106 -23.57 0.13 -1.21
N GLN A 107 -23.74 1.19 -0.43
CA GLN A 107 -24.28 1.17 0.93
C GLN A 107 -25.59 1.96 1.04
N ASP A 108 -26.37 1.68 2.08
CA ASP A 108 -27.58 2.44 2.38
C ASP A 108 -27.24 3.90 2.69
N GLY A 109 -27.92 4.81 1.97
CA GLY A 109 -27.67 6.24 2.06
C GLY A 109 -26.73 6.80 1.00
N ASP A 110 -26.06 5.95 0.22
CA ASP A 110 -25.26 6.39 -0.92
C ASP A 110 -26.13 7.12 -1.95
N LEU A 111 -25.52 8.09 -2.62
CA LEU A 111 -26.13 8.77 -3.76
C LEU A 111 -25.61 8.17 -5.05
N VAL A 112 -26.49 7.99 -6.04
CA VAL A 112 -26.13 7.48 -7.35
C VAL A 112 -26.77 8.29 -8.48
N VAL A 113 -26.12 8.30 -9.64
CA VAL A 113 -26.66 8.82 -10.90
C VAL A 113 -26.73 7.70 -11.93
N PHE A 114 -27.65 7.84 -12.88
CA PHE A 114 -27.83 6.90 -13.97
C PHE A 114 -27.44 7.51 -15.31
N SER A 115 -26.97 6.67 -16.20
CA SER A 115 -26.72 6.98 -17.60
C SER A 115 -27.11 5.80 -18.47
N GLU A 116 -27.44 6.03 -19.74
CA GLU A 116 -27.75 4.98 -20.73
C GLU A 116 -28.97 4.09 -20.39
N VAL A 117 -29.87 4.56 -19.52
CA VAL A 117 -31.12 3.85 -19.22
C VAL A 117 -32.12 4.08 -20.34
N HIS A 118 -32.49 3.02 -21.07
CA HIS A 118 -33.51 3.11 -22.13
C HIS A 118 -34.89 2.71 -21.63
N GLY A 119 -35.92 3.46 -22.03
CA GLY A 119 -37.31 3.26 -21.62
C GLY A 119 -37.74 4.09 -20.41
N MET A 120 -36.81 4.35 -19.49
CA MET A 120 -37.00 5.18 -18.29
C MET A 120 -36.02 6.37 -18.30
N SER A 121 -36.20 7.26 -19.27
CA SER A 121 -35.24 8.34 -19.59
C SER A 121 -35.06 9.39 -18.48
N GLU A 122 -36.05 9.51 -17.59
CA GLU A 122 -36.09 10.43 -16.46
C GLU A 122 -34.92 10.21 -15.48
N LEU A 123 -34.37 8.98 -15.45
CA LEU A 123 -33.21 8.65 -14.64
C LEU A 123 -31.88 9.18 -15.21
N ASN A 124 -31.81 9.49 -16.51
CA ASN A 124 -30.58 9.99 -17.16
C ASN A 124 -30.38 11.51 -17.00
N ASP A 125 -31.09 12.14 -16.07
CA ASP A 125 -31.09 13.60 -15.86
C ASP A 125 -29.87 14.11 -15.06
N GLY A 126 -28.97 13.20 -14.67
CA GLY A 126 -27.79 13.52 -13.87
C GLY A 126 -28.09 13.88 -12.41
N LYS A 127 -29.33 13.74 -11.94
CA LYS A 127 -29.68 14.04 -10.55
C LYS A 127 -29.30 12.87 -9.61
N PRO A 128 -28.58 13.15 -8.51
CA PRO A 128 -28.27 12.12 -7.52
C PRO A 128 -29.53 11.59 -6.81
N ARG A 129 -29.60 10.28 -6.65
CA ARG A 129 -30.71 9.54 -6.03
C ARG A 129 -30.19 8.67 -4.90
N LYS A 130 -30.93 8.60 -3.81
CA LYS A 130 -30.48 7.92 -2.59
C LYS A 130 -30.83 6.43 -2.60
N ILE A 131 -29.86 5.61 -2.24
CA ILE A 131 -29.97 4.15 -2.12
C ILE A 131 -30.55 3.75 -0.76
N LYS A 132 -31.40 2.71 -0.76
CA LYS A 132 -31.88 1.95 0.40
C LYS A 132 -31.87 0.45 0.12
N ASN A 133 -31.84 -0.36 1.18
CA ASN A 133 -31.86 -1.82 1.10
C ASN A 133 -30.81 -2.39 0.13
N ALA A 134 -29.58 -1.86 0.18
CA ALA A 134 -28.47 -2.30 -0.65
C ALA A 134 -28.16 -3.79 -0.41
N ARG A 135 -28.09 -4.55 -1.50
CA ARG A 135 -27.74 -5.97 -1.54
C ARG A 135 -26.66 -6.17 -2.61
N PRO A 136 -25.97 -7.34 -2.61
CA PRO A 136 -24.90 -7.62 -3.55
C PRO A 136 -25.22 -7.38 -5.04
N TYR A 137 -26.48 -7.48 -5.47
CA TYR A 137 -26.88 -7.35 -6.89
C TYR A 137 -28.10 -6.46 -7.10
N SER A 138 -28.60 -5.81 -6.05
CA SER A 138 -29.82 -5.01 -6.14
C SER A 138 -29.91 -3.98 -5.03
N PHE A 139 -30.64 -2.90 -5.27
CA PHE A 139 -30.95 -1.91 -4.25
C PHE A 139 -32.28 -1.23 -4.60
N THR A 140 -32.83 -0.48 -3.64
CA THR A 140 -34.04 0.33 -3.86
C THR A 140 -33.69 1.81 -3.91
N LEU A 141 -34.36 2.58 -4.77
CA LEU A 141 -34.23 4.03 -4.85
C LEU A 141 -35.26 4.70 -3.93
N GLU A 142 -34.83 5.70 -3.16
CA GLU A 142 -35.72 6.59 -2.42
C GLU A 142 -36.40 7.61 -3.37
N GLU A 143 -37.15 7.09 -4.35
CA GLU A 143 -37.86 7.87 -5.36
C GLU A 143 -39.07 7.09 -5.90
N ASP A 144 -40.14 7.81 -6.22
CA ASP A 144 -41.33 7.26 -6.83
C ASP A 144 -41.19 7.23 -8.36
N THR A 145 -41.09 6.03 -8.92
CA THR A 145 -40.92 5.82 -10.38
C THR A 145 -42.20 5.36 -11.06
N THR A 146 -43.34 5.35 -10.35
CA THR A 146 -44.64 4.88 -10.91
C THR A 146 -45.11 5.72 -12.11
N SER A 147 -44.69 6.98 -12.17
CA SER A 147 -45.01 7.91 -13.26
C SER A 147 -43.99 7.91 -14.41
N TYR A 148 -42.89 7.16 -14.29
CA TYR A 148 -41.81 7.17 -15.27
C TYR A 148 -42.12 6.23 -16.44
N GLY A 149 -41.43 6.42 -17.56
CA GLY A 149 -41.42 5.42 -18.63
C GLY A 149 -40.99 4.03 -18.14
N THR A 150 -41.50 2.97 -18.76
CA THR A 150 -41.15 1.60 -18.39
C THR A 150 -39.73 1.26 -18.87
N TYR A 151 -38.91 0.72 -17.98
CA TYR A 151 -37.56 0.26 -18.31
C TYR A 151 -37.58 -0.75 -19.47
N VAL A 152 -36.66 -0.59 -20.42
CA VAL A 152 -36.52 -1.49 -21.58
C VAL A 152 -35.18 -2.23 -21.55
N ARG A 153 -34.05 -1.52 -21.45
CA ARG A 153 -32.69 -2.11 -21.45
C ARG A 153 -31.60 -1.09 -21.09
N GLY A 154 -30.39 -1.60 -20.86
CA GLY A 154 -29.19 -0.78 -20.65
C GLY A 154 -29.20 -0.11 -19.28
N GLY A 155 -28.25 0.80 -19.08
CA GLY A 155 -28.13 1.56 -17.85
C GLY A 155 -26.82 1.28 -17.12
N ILE A 156 -26.15 2.35 -16.74
CA ILE A 156 -25.01 2.35 -15.83
C ILE A 156 -25.41 3.20 -14.63
N VAL A 157 -25.26 2.63 -13.44
CA VAL A 157 -25.39 3.35 -12.18
C VAL A 157 -24.00 3.67 -11.64
N THR A 158 -23.78 4.91 -11.21
CA THR A 158 -22.49 5.40 -10.70
C THR A 158 -22.68 6.15 -9.39
N GLN A 159 -21.88 5.83 -8.37
CA GLN A 159 -21.87 6.53 -7.08
C GLN A 159 -21.52 8.00 -7.25
N VAL A 160 -22.19 8.86 -6.50
CA VAL A 160 -21.87 10.27 -6.35
C VAL A 160 -21.41 10.50 -4.92
N LYS A 161 -20.19 11.01 -4.76
CA LYS A 161 -19.64 11.38 -3.46
C LYS A 161 -20.00 12.85 -3.18
N PRO A 162 -20.96 13.14 -2.27
CA PRO A 162 -21.32 14.52 -1.99
C PRO A 162 -20.19 15.24 -1.25
N PRO A 163 -19.98 16.54 -1.51
CA PRO A 163 -19.01 17.31 -0.74
C PRO A 163 -19.44 17.40 0.73
N LYS A 164 -18.47 17.30 1.64
CA LYS A 164 -18.66 17.38 3.09
C LYS A 164 -18.10 18.70 3.62
N VAL A 165 -18.91 19.46 4.33
CA VAL A 165 -18.48 20.71 4.97
C VAL A 165 -18.05 20.42 6.41
N LEU A 166 -16.83 20.83 6.77
CA LEU A 166 -16.27 20.75 8.12
C LEU A 166 -16.14 22.16 8.70
N LYS A 167 -16.33 22.29 10.03
CA LYS A 167 -16.29 23.57 10.74
C LYS A 167 -15.30 23.49 11.90
N PHE A 168 -14.06 23.87 11.65
CA PHE A 168 -13.00 23.74 12.65
C PHE A 168 -13.20 24.76 13.78
N LYS A 169 -12.83 24.38 15.01
CA LYS A 169 -12.65 25.33 16.12
C LYS A 169 -11.27 25.96 16.04
N THR A 170 -11.14 27.22 16.47
CA THR A 170 -9.83 27.83 16.73
C THR A 170 -9.04 27.00 17.75
N LEU A 171 -7.71 27.03 17.69
CA LEU A 171 -6.81 26.39 18.66
C LEU A 171 -7.16 26.81 20.10
N LYS A 172 -7.53 28.07 20.32
CA LYS A 172 -7.92 28.59 21.64
C LYS A 172 -9.11 27.85 22.24
N ASP A 173 -10.12 27.59 21.41
CA ASP A 173 -11.35 26.93 21.83
C ASP A 173 -11.16 25.41 21.86
N ALA A 174 -10.44 24.86 20.88
CA ALA A 174 -10.14 23.44 20.79
C ALA A 174 -9.25 22.95 21.94
N ILE A 175 -8.38 23.77 22.53
CA ILE A 175 -7.61 23.36 23.72
C ILE A 175 -8.51 23.13 24.94
N LYS A 176 -9.61 23.87 25.05
CA LYS A 176 -10.54 23.71 26.16
C LYS A 176 -11.55 22.60 25.91
N GLU A 177 -11.97 22.48 24.66
CA GLU A 177 -12.95 21.51 24.20
C GLU A 177 -12.44 20.79 22.94
N PRO A 178 -11.47 19.86 23.09
CA PRO A 178 -10.79 19.21 21.98
C PRO A 178 -11.68 18.28 21.15
N GLY A 179 -12.89 18.00 21.62
CA GLY A 179 -13.83 17.07 20.99
C GLY A 179 -13.34 15.64 21.12
N GLU A 180 -13.64 14.83 20.12
CA GLU A 180 -13.16 13.46 20.04
C GLU A 180 -11.70 13.44 19.55
N PHE A 181 -10.83 12.79 20.32
CA PHE A 181 -9.46 12.55 19.88
C PHE A 181 -9.43 11.44 18.84
N LEU A 182 -8.60 11.62 17.81
CA LEU A 182 -8.36 10.56 16.86
C LEU A 182 -7.61 9.40 17.54
N MET A 183 -8.27 8.24 17.58
CA MET A 183 -7.70 7.02 18.15
C MET A 183 -6.73 6.36 17.16
N SER A 184 -5.51 6.09 17.60
CA SER A 184 -4.50 5.36 16.80
C SER A 184 -4.20 3.96 17.31
N ASP A 185 -4.30 3.75 18.62
CA ASP A 185 -4.06 2.47 19.28
C ASP A 185 -5.16 2.23 20.32
N PHE A 186 -5.98 1.20 20.08
CA PHE A 186 -7.07 0.83 20.98
C PHE A 186 -6.57 0.31 22.33
N SER A 187 -5.29 -0.05 22.46
CA SER A 187 -4.68 -0.39 23.75
C SER A 187 -4.28 0.85 24.57
N LYS A 188 -4.50 2.07 24.05
CA LYS A 188 -4.02 3.35 24.62
C LYS A 188 -5.09 4.44 24.63
N ILE A 189 -6.36 4.07 24.81
CA ILE A 189 -7.52 4.97 24.68
C ILE A 189 -7.47 6.18 25.63
N ASP A 190 -6.84 6.00 26.79
CA ASP A 190 -6.63 6.98 27.85
C ASP A 190 -5.45 7.93 27.59
N ARG A 191 -4.55 7.62 26.65
CA ARG A 191 -3.33 8.40 26.41
C ARG A 191 -3.56 9.74 25.70
N PRO A 192 -4.40 9.88 24.66
CA PRO A 192 -4.54 11.17 23.97
C PRO A 192 -4.98 12.33 24.90
N PRO A 193 -5.97 12.18 25.80
CA PRO A 193 -6.30 13.22 26.77
C PRO A 193 -5.13 13.55 27.72
N LEU A 194 -4.38 12.55 28.18
CA LEU A 194 -3.22 12.77 29.05
C LEU A 194 -2.08 13.48 28.31
N LEU A 195 -1.84 13.15 27.04
CA LEU A 195 -0.86 13.83 26.21
C LEU A 195 -1.28 15.26 25.91
N HIS A 196 -2.58 15.50 25.66
CA HIS A 196 -3.12 16.84 25.51
C HIS A 196 -2.79 17.74 26.71
N LEU A 197 -2.91 17.19 27.93
CA LEU A 197 -2.50 17.86 29.16
C LEU A 197 -0.97 18.00 29.27
N ALA A 198 -0.20 16.95 28.93
CA ALA A 198 1.25 16.93 29.03
C ALA A 198 1.93 18.00 28.15
N PHE A 199 1.46 18.19 26.92
CA PHE A 199 1.95 19.23 26.02
C PHE A 199 1.69 20.64 26.59
N GLN A 200 0.51 20.89 27.17
CA GLN A 200 0.21 22.16 27.85
C GLN A 200 1.08 22.39 29.09
N ALA A 201 1.31 21.33 29.88
CA ALA A 201 2.22 21.38 31.03
C ALA A 201 3.66 21.70 30.61
N LEU A 202 4.12 21.17 29.48
CA LEU A 202 5.43 21.49 28.92
C LEU A 202 5.51 22.95 28.44
N ASP A 203 4.48 23.47 27.79
CA ASP A 203 4.42 24.88 27.42
C ASP A 203 4.49 25.79 28.65
N LYS A 204 3.76 25.45 29.72
CA LYS A 204 3.84 26.16 31.00
C LYS A 204 5.25 26.09 31.61
N PHE A 205 5.86 24.91 31.63
CA PHE A 205 7.22 24.71 32.10
C PHE A 205 8.21 25.60 31.32
N ARG A 206 8.12 25.62 29.99
CA ARG A 206 9.01 26.41 29.12
C ARG A 206 8.80 27.91 29.31
N ASN A 207 7.57 28.34 29.55
CA ASN A 207 7.26 29.74 29.81
C ASN A 207 7.83 30.20 31.15
N ASP A 208 7.66 29.40 32.21
CA ASP A 208 8.08 29.77 33.57
C ASP A 208 9.59 29.63 33.77
N LEU A 209 10.21 28.57 33.22
CA LEU A 209 11.63 28.25 33.45
C LEU A 209 12.55 28.60 32.27
N ARG A 210 12.01 29.01 31.11
CA ARG A 210 12.76 29.41 29.90
C ARG A 210 13.73 28.36 29.35
N ARG A 211 13.45 27.08 29.64
CA ARG A 211 14.20 25.91 29.13
C ARG A 211 13.29 24.68 29.07
N PHE A 212 13.77 23.63 28.41
CA PHE A 212 13.16 22.31 28.50
C PHE A 212 13.55 21.60 29.81
N PRO A 213 12.75 20.62 30.27
CA PRO A 213 13.19 19.61 31.23
C PRO A 213 14.50 18.97 30.81
N ILE A 214 15.40 18.73 31.76
CA ILE A 214 16.68 18.04 31.55
C ILE A 214 16.45 16.54 31.63
N ALA A 215 16.90 15.79 30.62
CA ALA A 215 16.80 14.33 30.60
C ALA A 215 17.47 13.72 31.85
N GLY A 216 16.77 12.80 32.52
CA GLY A 216 17.23 12.15 33.76
C GLY A 216 17.17 13.01 35.03
N SER A 217 16.61 14.22 34.98
CA SER A 217 16.41 15.07 36.16
C SER A 217 15.07 14.76 36.85
N SER A 218 15.12 14.17 38.05
CA SER A 218 13.94 13.91 38.88
C SER A 218 13.17 15.19 39.23
N ASP A 219 13.89 16.28 39.50
CA ASP A 219 13.30 17.56 39.90
C ASP A 219 12.50 18.20 38.77
N ASP A 220 13.03 18.16 37.54
CA ASP A 220 12.32 18.70 36.37
C ASP A 220 11.12 17.84 36.00
N VAL A 221 11.23 16.51 36.13
CA VAL A 221 10.09 15.60 35.95
C VAL A 221 8.99 15.93 36.95
N GLN A 222 9.33 16.05 38.24
CA GLN A 222 8.34 16.34 39.27
C GLN A 222 7.66 17.69 39.01
N ARG A 223 8.42 18.72 38.61
CA ARG A 223 7.85 20.03 38.25
C ARG A 223 6.89 19.96 37.08
N LEU A 224 7.19 19.17 36.04
CA LEU A 224 6.27 18.99 34.91
C LEU A 224 4.98 18.28 35.34
N ILE A 225 5.11 17.26 36.20
CA ILE A 225 3.95 16.56 36.79
C ILE A 225 3.11 17.53 37.62
N ASP A 226 3.74 18.38 38.43
CA ASP A 226 3.02 19.38 39.25
C ASP A 226 2.26 20.39 38.37
N PHE A 227 2.84 20.82 37.25
CA PHE A 227 2.14 21.65 36.27
C PHE A 227 0.96 20.91 35.63
N ALA A 228 1.13 19.63 35.26
CA ALA A 228 0.05 18.82 34.70
C ALA A 228 -1.10 18.65 35.72
N ILE A 229 -0.79 18.37 36.99
CA ILE A 229 -1.78 18.27 38.07
C ILE A 229 -2.53 19.60 38.22
N SER A 230 -1.79 20.72 38.32
CA SER A 230 -2.40 22.04 38.48
C SER A 230 -3.32 22.42 37.32
N ILE A 231 -2.95 22.09 36.08
CA ILE A 231 -3.82 22.31 34.92
C ILE A 231 -5.03 21.39 34.98
N ASN A 232 -4.85 20.10 35.29
CA ASN A 232 -5.94 19.12 35.37
C ASN A 232 -7.00 19.51 36.42
N GLU A 233 -6.56 20.01 37.58
CA GLU A 233 -7.45 20.51 38.65
C GLU A 233 -8.28 21.72 38.20
N SER A 234 -7.78 22.51 37.26
CA SER A 234 -8.49 23.67 36.70
C SER A 234 -9.55 23.31 35.64
N LEU A 235 -9.58 22.07 35.16
CA LEU A 235 -10.51 21.61 34.11
C LEU A 235 -11.92 21.26 34.61
N GLY A 236 -12.17 21.32 35.92
CA GLY A 236 -13.48 21.04 36.50
C GLY A 236 -13.97 19.62 36.16
N ASP A 237 -15.13 19.52 35.51
CA ASP A 237 -15.76 18.23 35.13
C ASP A 237 -15.01 17.51 33.99
N SER A 238 -14.13 18.21 33.26
CA SER A 238 -13.31 17.62 32.18
C SER A 238 -11.95 17.12 32.67
N LYS A 239 -11.72 17.09 33.99
CA LYS A 239 -10.47 16.58 34.57
C LYS A 239 -10.31 15.09 34.29
N LEU A 240 -9.07 14.66 34.11
CA LEU A 240 -8.71 13.25 34.10
C LEU A 240 -8.73 12.72 35.54
N GLU A 241 -9.40 11.58 35.74
CA GLU A 241 -9.49 10.92 37.07
C GLU A 241 -8.13 10.41 37.53
N GLU A 242 -7.35 9.86 36.60
CA GLU A 242 -6.02 9.34 36.85
C GLU A 242 -5.01 9.97 35.90
N LEU A 243 -3.84 10.32 36.45
CA LEU A 243 -2.70 10.81 35.68
C LEU A 243 -1.59 9.76 35.74
N ASP A 244 -1.27 9.14 34.61
CA ASP A 244 -0.13 8.24 34.51
C ASP A 244 1.18 9.04 34.66
N LYS A 245 1.70 9.09 35.89
CA LYS A 245 2.95 9.76 36.23
C LYS A 245 4.16 9.13 35.55
N LYS A 246 4.10 7.84 35.21
CA LYS A 246 5.19 7.16 34.49
C LYS A 246 5.24 7.66 33.04
N LEU A 247 4.09 7.81 32.38
CA LEU A 247 4.03 8.42 31.05
C LEU A 247 4.56 9.85 31.07
N LEU A 248 4.12 10.66 32.04
CA LEU A 248 4.60 12.04 32.21
C LEU A 248 6.11 12.12 32.51
N HIS A 249 6.66 11.15 33.24
CA HIS A 249 8.10 11.04 33.48
C HIS A 249 8.87 10.83 32.16
N HIS A 250 8.43 9.88 31.33
CA HIS A 250 9.04 9.64 30.02
C HIS A 250 8.89 10.84 29.09
N PHE A 251 7.72 11.48 29.10
CA PHE A 251 7.45 12.69 28.33
C PHE A 251 8.39 13.84 28.70
N ALA A 252 8.51 14.14 30.01
CA ALA A 252 9.44 15.16 30.50
C ALA A 252 10.88 14.84 30.10
N SER A 253 11.32 13.61 30.32
CA SER A 253 12.69 13.17 30.04
C SER A 253 13.07 13.30 28.56
N GLY A 254 12.15 12.94 27.65
CA GLY A 254 12.36 13.03 26.21
C GLY A 254 12.00 14.38 25.58
N SER A 255 11.45 15.32 26.35
CA SER A 255 10.78 16.52 25.81
C SER A 255 11.65 17.43 24.94
N ARG A 256 12.97 17.45 25.18
CA ARG A 256 13.91 18.25 24.37
C ARG A 256 14.28 17.58 23.05
N ALA A 257 14.14 16.26 22.96
CA ALA A 257 14.61 15.49 21.81
C ALA A 257 13.66 15.59 20.62
N VAL A 258 14.22 15.56 19.42
CA VAL A 258 13.49 15.33 18.17
C VAL A 258 14.11 14.11 17.51
N LEU A 259 13.35 13.02 17.46
CA LEU A 259 13.83 11.75 16.90
C LEU A 259 13.54 11.70 15.40
N ASN A 260 14.51 11.27 14.60
CA ASN A 260 14.34 11.16 13.14
C ASN A 260 13.12 10.31 12.74
N PRO A 261 12.85 9.13 13.37
CA PRO A 261 11.68 8.33 13.02
C PRO A 261 10.36 9.06 13.29
N MET A 262 10.27 9.78 14.41
CA MET A 262 9.10 10.61 14.72
C MET A 262 8.94 11.77 13.74
N ALA A 263 10.05 12.43 13.38
CA ALA A 263 10.06 13.53 12.40
C ALA A 263 9.64 13.07 11.01
N ALA A 264 10.12 11.91 10.56
CA ALA A 264 9.69 11.30 9.30
C ALA A 264 8.19 10.96 9.35
N MET A 265 7.74 10.37 10.47
CA MET A 265 6.35 9.98 10.64
C MET A 265 5.40 11.17 10.57
N PHE A 266 5.60 12.15 11.46
CA PHE A 266 4.79 13.36 11.54
C PHE A 266 4.96 14.24 10.30
N GLY A 267 6.14 14.27 9.68
CA GLY A 267 6.36 14.96 8.40
C GLY A 267 5.50 14.39 7.27
N GLY A 268 5.33 13.06 7.23
CA GLY A 268 4.41 12.41 6.29
C GLY A 268 2.95 12.77 6.55
N ILE A 269 2.52 12.74 7.81
CA ILE A 269 1.15 13.08 8.23
C ILE A 269 0.84 14.56 7.92
N VAL A 270 1.66 15.48 8.42
CA VAL A 270 1.50 16.92 8.24
C VAL A 270 1.59 17.30 6.76
N GLY A 271 2.51 16.68 6.02
CA GLY A 271 2.61 16.86 4.57
C GLY A 271 1.31 16.47 3.85
N GLN A 272 0.65 15.39 4.29
CA GLN A 272 -0.66 15.05 3.74
C GLN A 272 -1.73 16.06 4.14
N GLU A 273 -1.79 16.51 5.40
CA GLU A 273 -2.77 17.52 5.84
C GLU A 273 -2.65 18.83 5.06
N VAL A 274 -1.43 19.23 4.66
CA VAL A 274 -1.21 20.36 3.74
C VAL A 274 -1.84 20.09 2.36
N VAL A 275 -1.68 18.89 1.80
CA VAL A 275 -2.32 18.51 0.53
C VAL A 275 -3.84 18.59 0.65
N LYS A 276 -4.41 18.13 1.77
CA LYS A 276 -5.86 18.20 2.03
C LYS A 276 -6.33 19.64 2.10
N ALA A 277 -5.67 20.47 2.90
CA ALA A 277 -5.96 21.90 3.04
C ALA A 277 -5.97 22.64 1.68
N CYS A 278 -5.01 22.33 0.81
CA CYS A 278 -4.87 23.01 -0.48
C CYS A 278 -5.79 22.48 -1.59
N SER A 279 -6.34 21.27 -1.46
CA SER A 279 -7.09 20.61 -2.54
C SER A 279 -8.56 20.36 -2.23
N GLY A 280 -8.96 20.35 -0.96
CA GLY A 280 -10.26 19.83 -0.54
C GLY A 280 -10.41 18.33 -0.76
N LYS A 281 -9.35 17.61 -1.12
CA LYS A 281 -9.37 16.15 -1.29
C LYS A 281 -8.94 15.48 0.01
N PHE A 282 -9.63 14.40 0.32
CA PHE A 282 -9.54 13.57 1.51
C PHE A 282 -10.05 14.24 2.79
N HIS A 283 -10.45 13.43 3.78
CA HIS A 283 -10.91 13.93 5.07
C HIS A 283 -9.72 14.48 5.88
N PRO A 284 -9.71 15.77 6.26
CA PRO A 284 -8.70 16.31 7.16
C PRO A 284 -8.70 15.64 8.52
N LEU A 285 -7.56 15.69 9.20
CA LEU A 285 -7.50 15.44 10.63
C LEU A 285 -8.35 16.49 11.36
N TYR A 286 -9.26 16.04 12.22
CA TYR A 286 -10.25 16.89 12.87
C TYR A 286 -10.34 16.56 14.38
N GLN A 287 -9.64 17.25 15.28
CA GLN A 287 -8.68 18.33 15.06
C GLN A 287 -7.32 18.09 15.70
N PHE A 288 -7.27 17.32 16.80
CA PHE A 288 -6.04 16.93 17.47
C PHE A 288 -5.71 15.46 17.22
N PHE A 289 -4.42 15.21 16.99
CA PHE A 289 -3.85 13.87 16.97
C PHE A 289 -2.65 13.83 17.89
N TYR A 290 -2.65 12.85 18.78
CA TYR A 290 -1.55 12.56 19.69
C TYR A 290 -1.04 11.15 19.42
N PHE A 291 0.27 11.00 19.49
CA PHE A 291 0.93 9.72 19.31
C PHE A 291 2.08 9.59 20.29
N ASP A 292 2.29 8.38 20.78
CA ASP A 292 3.49 7.99 21.49
C ASP A 292 3.97 6.60 21.06
N SER A 293 5.28 6.39 21.16
CA SER A 293 5.91 5.08 20.98
C SER A 293 6.81 4.75 22.17
N VAL A 294 6.29 4.89 23.39
CA VAL A 294 7.05 4.63 24.63
C VAL A 294 7.59 3.20 24.69
N GLU A 295 6.94 2.25 24.02
CA GLU A 295 7.37 0.86 23.89
C GLU A 295 8.71 0.73 23.14
N SER A 296 9.14 1.77 22.43
CA SER A 296 10.46 1.83 21.79
C SER A 296 11.62 2.02 22.78
N LEU A 297 11.34 2.43 24.03
CA LEU A 297 12.37 2.56 25.06
C LEU A 297 13.02 1.20 25.37
N PRO A 298 14.28 1.18 25.83
CA PRO A 298 14.91 -0.04 26.32
C PRO A 298 14.12 -0.65 27.48
N VAL A 299 14.16 -1.99 27.57
CA VAL A 299 13.49 -2.74 28.65
C VAL A 299 14.13 -2.48 30.01
N GLU A 300 15.44 -2.29 30.05
CA GLU A 300 16.17 -1.95 31.27
C GLU A 300 16.09 -0.43 31.54
N PRO A 301 15.90 -0.01 32.81
CA PRO A 301 15.92 1.40 33.17
C PRO A 301 17.23 2.09 32.78
N LEU A 302 17.13 3.29 32.24
CA LEU A 302 18.29 4.08 31.84
C LEU A 302 18.85 4.84 33.04
N GLU A 303 20.16 4.72 33.28
CA GLU A 303 20.84 5.51 34.28
C GLU A 303 21.00 6.98 33.83
N PRO A 304 20.84 7.98 34.71
CA PRO A 304 20.96 9.40 34.34
C PRO A 304 22.30 9.77 33.68
N ALA A 305 23.36 9.01 33.94
CA ALA A 305 24.66 9.20 33.31
C ALA A 305 24.66 8.87 31.80
N GLU A 306 23.84 7.91 31.37
CA GLU A 306 23.73 7.47 29.97
C GLU A 306 22.96 8.46 29.08
N LEU A 307 22.16 9.34 29.69
CA LEU A 307 21.34 10.34 29.02
C LEU A 307 22.06 11.67 28.80
N LYS A 308 23.30 11.80 29.30
CA LYS A 308 24.08 13.04 29.18
C LYS A 308 24.53 13.24 27.73
N PRO A 309 24.49 14.48 27.22
CA PRO A 309 24.99 14.76 25.88
C PRO A 309 26.49 14.48 25.79
N GLU A 310 26.91 13.83 24.70
CA GLU A 310 28.32 13.49 24.44
C GLU A 310 28.93 14.46 23.41
N ASN A 311 28.22 15.56 23.08
CA ASN A 311 28.58 16.55 22.06
C ASN A 311 28.67 15.92 20.66
N THR A 312 27.67 15.09 20.36
CA THR A 312 27.55 14.37 19.07
C THR A 312 26.27 14.80 18.35
N ARG A 313 26.20 14.46 17.07
CA ARG A 313 24.95 14.63 16.29
C ARG A 313 23.79 13.75 16.79
N TYR A 314 24.05 12.80 17.70
CA TYR A 314 23.09 11.84 18.23
C TYR A 314 22.60 12.19 19.63
N ASP A 315 23.02 13.33 20.20
CA ASP A 315 22.68 13.72 21.58
C ASP A 315 21.17 13.73 21.87
N ALA A 316 20.33 14.04 20.87
CA ALA A 316 18.88 13.94 21.00
C ALA A 316 18.39 12.48 21.14
N GLN A 317 18.98 11.52 20.42
CA GLN A 317 18.67 10.09 20.56
C GLN A 317 19.22 9.55 21.87
N ILE A 318 20.45 9.95 22.25
CA ILE A 318 21.09 9.58 23.52
C ILE A 318 20.22 10.03 24.70
N SER A 319 19.64 11.22 24.66
CA SER A 319 18.77 11.71 25.75
C SER A 319 17.46 10.92 25.94
N VAL A 320 17.10 10.04 24.99
CA VAL A 320 15.90 9.19 25.06
C VAL A 320 16.26 7.73 25.28
N PHE A 321 17.27 7.22 24.58
CA PHE A 321 17.61 5.79 24.52
C PHE A 321 18.90 5.42 25.27
N GLY A 322 19.66 6.40 25.76
CA GLY A 322 20.96 6.20 26.37
C GLY A 322 22.09 5.95 25.37
N SER A 323 23.33 6.24 25.78
CA SER A 323 24.50 6.07 24.92
C SER A 323 24.84 4.60 24.60
N ASN A 324 24.40 3.65 25.43
CA ASN A 324 24.60 2.23 25.20
C ASN A 324 23.81 1.70 24.00
N LEU A 325 22.52 2.03 23.89
CA LEU A 325 21.73 1.65 22.72
C LEU A 325 22.24 2.38 21.47
N GLN A 326 22.59 3.66 21.58
CA GLN A 326 23.17 4.42 20.46
C GLN A 326 24.42 3.72 19.88
N LYS A 327 25.32 3.21 20.72
CA LYS A 327 26.50 2.44 20.27
C LYS A 327 26.13 1.14 19.58
N LYS A 328 25.09 0.44 20.04
CA LYS A 328 24.56 -0.75 19.34
C LYS A 328 24.03 -0.40 17.95
N LEU A 329 23.29 0.71 17.81
CA LEU A 329 22.78 1.19 16.53
C LEU A 329 23.91 1.48 15.54
N GLU A 330 24.96 2.18 15.99
CA GLU A 330 26.12 2.51 15.16
C GLU A 330 26.89 1.28 14.66
N GLN A 331 26.84 0.18 15.41
CA GLN A 331 27.49 -1.09 15.05
C GLN A 331 26.60 -2.00 14.20
N ALA A 332 25.31 -1.71 14.08
CA ALA A 332 24.35 -2.55 13.37
C ALA A 332 24.46 -2.41 11.84
N LYS A 333 24.69 -3.53 11.15
CA LYS A 333 24.87 -3.61 9.68
C LYS A 333 23.57 -3.93 8.92
N ILE A 334 22.42 -3.45 9.38
CA ILE A 334 21.09 -3.92 8.95
C ILE A 334 20.78 -3.60 7.49
N PHE A 335 21.22 -2.44 6.98
CA PHE A 335 20.94 -2.04 5.59
C PHE A 335 21.76 -2.79 4.53
N MET A 336 22.84 -3.49 4.90
CA MET A 336 23.60 -4.32 3.95
C MET A 336 22.99 -5.71 3.74
N GLN A 337 22.11 -6.18 4.65
CA GLN A 337 21.52 -7.52 4.59
C GLN A 337 20.21 -7.56 3.80
N LEU A 338 19.42 -6.48 3.82
CA LEU A 338 18.10 -6.43 3.16
C LEU A 338 18.21 -6.37 1.63
N THR A 339 19.17 -5.60 1.10
CA THR A 339 19.49 -5.53 -0.34
C THR A 339 20.21 -6.77 -0.87
N TYR A 340 20.76 -7.60 0.02
CA TYR A 340 21.32 -8.91 -0.29
C TYR A 340 20.25 -10.03 -0.33
N THR A 341 19.13 -9.85 0.39
CA THR A 341 18.14 -10.93 0.61
C THR A 341 16.99 -10.90 -0.41
N PHE A 342 16.64 -9.75 -1.01
CA PHE A 342 15.59 -9.65 -2.03
C PHE A 342 15.96 -8.66 -3.15
N PRO A 343 16.41 -9.13 -4.32
CA PRO A 343 16.65 -8.30 -5.49
C PRO A 343 15.36 -8.09 -6.32
N GLU A 344 15.42 -7.15 -7.27
CA GLU A 344 14.31 -6.67 -8.13
C GLU A 344 13.63 -7.77 -8.97
N ASP A 345 14.25 -8.95 -9.05
CA ASP A 345 13.83 -10.15 -9.77
C ASP A 345 13.16 -11.22 -8.89
N ALA A 346 12.76 -10.86 -7.65
CA ALA A 346 12.19 -11.80 -6.70
C ALA A 346 10.97 -12.57 -7.25
N MET A 347 11.11 -13.90 -7.30
CA MET A 347 10.08 -14.85 -7.73
C MET A 347 9.43 -15.53 -6.53
N THR A 348 8.16 -15.90 -6.65
CA THR A 348 7.50 -16.76 -5.65
C THR A 348 8.09 -18.18 -5.70
N SER A 349 7.78 -19.02 -4.70
CA SER A 349 8.15 -20.45 -4.66
C SER A 349 7.62 -21.28 -5.84
N SER A 350 6.74 -20.71 -6.65
CA SER A 350 6.17 -21.30 -7.87
C SER A 350 6.76 -20.74 -9.17
N GLY A 351 7.77 -19.85 -9.11
CA GLY A 351 8.47 -19.32 -10.29
C GLY A 351 7.68 -18.30 -11.12
N ALA A 352 6.59 -17.74 -10.57
CA ALA A 352 5.83 -16.68 -11.21
C ALA A 352 6.29 -15.30 -10.71
N PRO A 353 6.37 -14.29 -11.59
CA PRO A 353 6.33 -12.89 -11.16
C PRO A 353 5.00 -12.66 -10.45
N PHE A 354 5.06 -11.97 -9.33
CA PHE A 354 4.01 -11.82 -8.32
C PHE A 354 2.64 -11.26 -8.84
N TRP A 355 2.46 -10.94 -10.14
CA TRP A 355 1.26 -10.27 -10.66
C TRP A 355 0.72 -10.81 -12.01
N SER A 356 -0.54 -11.29 -12.09
CA SER A 356 -1.36 -11.29 -13.33
C SER A 356 -2.87 -11.62 -13.15
N ALA A 357 -3.72 -11.27 -14.14
CA ALA A 357 -5.22 -11.20 -14.17
C ALA A 357 -5.87 -11.77 -15.49
N PRO A 358 -7.24 -11.93 -15.65
CA PRO A 358 -7.96 -11.67 -16.96
C PRO A 358 -9.53 -11.32 -17.01
N LYS A 359 -10.11 -10.95 -18.20
CA LYS A 359 -11.45 -10.29 -18.55
C LYS A 359 -12.16 -10.75 -19.91
N ARG A 360 -13.38 -10.19 -20.27
CA ARG A 360 -14.42 -10.49 -21.38
C ARG A 360 -14.47 -9.64 -22.74
N PHE A 361 -15.50 -9.82 -23.65
CA PHE A 361 -15.47 -9.89 -25.17
C PHE A 361 -16.25 -8.90 -26.15
N PRO A 362 -15.61 -8.43 -27.32
CA PRO A 362 -15.89 -8.23 -28.84
C PRO A 362 -17.17 -7.86 -29.72
N ARG A 363 -17.30 -6.63 -30.32
CA ARG A 363 -18.26 -6.07 -31.32
C ARG A 363 -17.51 -5.06 -32.25
N PRO A 364 -17.93 -4.78 -33.51
CA PRO A 364 -17.08 -4.14 -34.56
C PRO A 364 -17.11 -2.58 -34.61
N LEU A 365 -16.06 -1.97 -35.19
CA LEU A 365 -15.79 -0.51 -35.26
C LEU A 365 -15.54 -0.14 -36.73
N GLU A 366 -16.08 0.99 -37.17
CA GLU A 366 -15.84 1.55 -38.51
C GLU A 366 -14.73 2.62 -38.47
N PHE A 367 -13.80 2.56 -39.43
CA PHE A 367 -12.60 3.42 -39.48
C PHE A 367 -12.85 4.72 -40.28
N SER A 368 -12.28 5.83 -39.81
CA SER A 368 -12.32 7.16 -40.44
C SER A 368 -11.03 7.94 -40.19
N THR A 369 -10.43 8.50 -41.25
CA THR A 369 -9.26 9.39 -41.18
C THR A 369 -9.57 10.78 -40.65
N SER A 370 -10.86 11.15 -40.55
CA SER A 370 -11.29 12.40 -39.91
C SER A 370 -11.26 12.33 -38.38
N ASP A 371 -11.13 11.13 -37.81
CA ASP A 371 -11.02 10.93 -36.37
C ASP A 371 -9.55 10.99 -35.92
N PRO A 372 -9.14 12.01 -35.15
CA PRO A 372 -7.75 12.16 -34.73
C PRO A 372 -7.23 10.97 -33.91
N SER A 373 -8.08 10.29 -33.13
CA SER A 373 -7.63 9.14 -32.33
C SER A 373 -7.31 7.94 -33.21
N GLN A 374 -8.06 7.78 -34.29
CA GLN A 374 -7.84 6.69 -35.24
C GLN A 374 -6.61 6.92 -36.10
N LEU A 375 -6.41 8.16 -36.56
CA LEU A 375 -5.24 8.55 -37.30
C LEU A 375 -3.96 8.45 -36.45
N ASN A 376 -4.02 8.86 -35.17
CA ASN A 376 -2.90 8.76 -34.23
C ASN A 376 -2.53 7.30 -33.93
N PHE A 377 -3.51 6.40 -33.81
CA PHE A 377 -3.24 4.96 -33.67
C PHE A 377 -2.46 4.41 -34.87
N ILE A 378 -2.91 4.70 -36.09
CA ILE A 378 -2.25 4.23 -37.32
C ILE A 378 -0.83 4.80 -37.43
N LEU A 379 -0.65 6.09 -37.11
CA LEU A 379 0.65 6.74 -37.03
C LEU A 379 1.60 6.01 -36.08
N ALA A 380 1.18 5.80 -34.83
CA ALA A 380 1.99 5.17 -33.80
C ALA A 380 2.32 3.71 -34.16
N ALA A 381 1.34 2.96 -34.67
CA ALA A 381 1.53 1.57 -35.11
C ALA A 381 2.50 1.47 -36.30
N ALA A 382 2.43 2.41 -37.26
CA ALA A 382 3.33 2.46 -38.40
C ALA A 382 4.77 2.80 -38.00
N ILE A 383 4.95 3.73 -37.06
CA ILE A 383 6.28 4.09 -36.51
C ILE A 383 6.91 2.87 -35.83
N LEU A 384 6.21 2.20 -34.90
CA LEU A 384 6.75 1.02 -34.21
C LEU A 384 7.02 -0.14 -35.18
N ARG A 385 6.19 -0.30 -36.22
CA ARG A 385 6.42 -1.27 -37.27
C ARG A 385 7.68 -0.93 -38.08
N ALA A 386 7.89 0.34 -38.43
CA ALA A 386 9.10 0.77 -39.14
C ALA A 386 10.36 0.51 -38.31
N GLU A 387 10.35 0.83 -37.01
CA GLU A 387 11.46 0.58 -36.09
C GLU A 387 11.81 -0.91 -35.99
N THR A 388 10.80 -1.78 -35.89
CA THR A 388 10.99 -3.23 -35.82
C THR A 388 11.79 -3.77 -37.01
N PHE A 389 11.65 -3.15 -38.18
CA PHE A 389 12.33 -3.53 -39.43
C PHE A 389 13.52 -2.63 -39.77
N GLY A 390 13.84 -1.62 -38.95
CA GLY A 390 14.91 -0.66 -39.21
C GLY A 390 14.64 0.26 -40.41
N ILE A 391 13.37 0.51 -40.74
CA ILE A 391 12.96 1.39 -41.84
C ILE A 391 13.06 2.85 -41.37
N PRO A 392 13.75 3.76 -42.11
CA PRO A 392 13.82 5.17 -41.77
C PRO A 392 12.44 5.82 -41.74
N ILE A 393 12.14 6.55 -40.66
CA ILE A 393 10.86 7.26 -40.48
C ILE A 393 11.01 8.68 -41.06
N PRO A 394 10.25 9.05 -42.11
CA PRO A 394 10.33 10.39 -42.68
C PRO A 394 9.70 11.46 -41.79
N ASP A 395 10.28 12.66 -41.75
CA ASP A 395 9.78 13.77 -40.91
C ASP A 395 8.33 14.19 -41.24
N TRP A 396 7.89 14.00 -42.49
CA TRP A 396 6.55 14.39 -42.92
C TRP A 396 5.43 13.60 -42.23
N VAL A 397 5.74 12.42 -41.68
CA VAL A 397 4.78 11.52 -41.03
C VAL A 397 4.15 12.15 -39.78
N LYS A 398 4.82 13.14 -39.16
CA LYS A 398 4.28 13.91 -38.03
C LYS A 398 3.23 14.97 -38.43
N ASN A 399 3.01 15.19 -39.74
CA ASN A 399 2.00 16.11 -40.23
C ASN A 399 0.66 15.36 -40.45
N PRO A 400 -0.41 15.66 -39.67
CA PRO A 400 -1.67 14.91 -39.75
C PRO A 400 -2.32 14.92 -41.14
N ALA A 401 -2.22 16.02 -41.89
CA ALA A 401 -2.83 16.12 -43.21
C ALA A 401 -2.13 15.22 -44.24
N LYS A 402 -0.79 15.17 -44.20
CA LYS A 402 -0.01 14.28 -45.08
C LYS A 402 -0.19 12.81 -44.70
N MET A 403 -0.33 12.53 -43.40
CA MET A 403 -0.61 11.18 -42.92
C MET A 403 -2.00 10.71 -43.36
N ALA A 404 -3.03 11.53 -43.21
CA ALA A 404 -4.38 11.22 -43.69
C ALA A 404 -4.39 10.96 -45.20
N GLU A 405 -3.73 11.81 -46.00
CA GLU A 405 -3.62 11.61 -47.46
C GLU A 405 -2.93 10.29 -47.83
N ALA A 406 -1.92 9.87 -47.06
CA ALA A 406 -1.25 8.59 -47.27
C ALA A 406 -2.17 7.40 -46.90
N VAL A 407 -2.93 7.52 -45.81
CA VAL A 407 -3.86 6.48 -45.35
C VAL A 407 -5.06 6.33 -46.28
N ASP A 408 -5.64 7.43 -46.77
CA ASP A 408 -6.78 7.42 -47.70
C ASP A 408 -6.47 6.74 -49.04
N LYS A 409 -5.19 6.63 -49.41
CA LYS A 409 -4.73 5.93 -50.62
C LYS A 409 -4.65 4.41 -50.44
N VAL A 410 -4.81 3.89 -49.22
CA VAL A 410 -4.73 2.45 -48.94
C VAL A 410 -6.06 1.78 -49.31
N ILE A 411 -6.00 0.83 -50.25
CA ILE A 411 -7.17 0.04 -50.63
C ILE A 411 -7.41 -1.03 -49.57
N VAL A 412 -8.50 -0.91 -48.82
CA VAL A 412 -8.93 -1.91 -47.83
C VAL A 412 -9.88 -2.91 -48.52
N PRO A 413 -9.56 -4.21 -48.58
CA PRO A 413 -10.46 -5.21 -49.14
C PRO A 413 -11.75 -5.34 -48.34
N ASP A 414 -12.87 -5.57 -49.03
CA ASP A 414 -14.15 -5.84 -48.38
C ASP A 414 -14.09 -7.11 -47.50
N PHE A 415 -14.77 -7.07 -46.36
CA PHE A 415 -14.84 -8.21 -45.46
C PHE A 415 -15.61 -9.38 -46.10
N GLN A 416 -14.99 -10.57 -46.12
CA GLN A 416 -15.66 -11.81 -46.49
C GLN A 416 -15.73 -12.77 -45.30
N PRO A 417 -16.94 -13.18 -44.85
CA PRO A 417 -17.08 -14.08 -43.71
C PRO A 417 -16.56 -15.48 -44.06
N LYS A 418 -15.67 -16.01 -43.22
CA LYS A 418 -15.19 -17.39 -43.35
C LYS A 418 -16.24 -18.37 -42.82
N GLN A 419 -16.60 -19.38 -43.61
CA GLN A 419 -17.48 -20.47 -43.16
C GLN A 419 -16.71 -21.47 -42.27
N GLY A 420 -17.38 -22.02 -41.25
CA GLY A 420 -16.80 -23.06 -40.38
C GLY A 420 -15.96 -22.56 -39.20
N VAL A 421 -15.86 -21.25 -38.97
CA VAL A 421 -15.16 -20.68 -37.80
C VAL A 421 -15.97 -20.95 -36.53
N LYS A 422 -15.43 -21.76 -35.62
CA LYS A 422 -16.00 -21.96 -34.27
C LYS A 422 -15.43 -20.92 -33.32
N ILE A 423 -16.28 -20.09 -32.73
CA ILE A 423 -15.92 -19.16 -31.66
C ILE A 423 -16.27 -19.85 -30.34
N VAL A 424 -15.28 -20.02 -29.47
CA VAL A 424 -15.48 -20.58 -28.13
C VAL A 424 -16.11 -19.50 -27.24
N THR A 425 -17.30 -19.76 -26.70
CA THR A 425 -18.06 -18.82 -25.86
C THR A 425 -18.05 -19.18 -24.37
N ASP A 426 -17.49 -20.33 -24.00
CA ASP A 426 -17.37 -20.81 -22.63
C ASP A 426 -15.90 -20.81 -22.20
N GLU A 427 -15.56 -20.08 -21.15
CA GLU A 427 -14.21 -19.96 -20.59
C GLU A 427 -13.67 -21.31 -20.04
N LYS A 428 -14.54 -22.30 -19.79
CA LYS A 428 -14.17 -23.66 -19.33
C LYS A 428 -14.04 -24.70 -20.43
N ALA A 429 -14.28 -24.34 -21.69
CA ALA A 429 -14.18 -25.27 -22.80
C ALA A 429 -12.71 -25.69 -23.04
N THR A 430 -12.36 -26.90 -22.61
CA THR A 430 -11.02 -27.51 -22.80
C THR A 430 -10.84 -28.20 -24.14
N SER A 431 -11.92 -28.34 -24.93
CA SER A 431 -11.85 -28.97 -26.25
C SER A 431 -11.38 -27.96 -27.31
N LEU A 432 -10.07 -27.76 -27.40
CA LEU A 432 -9.47 -27.55 -28.71
C LEU A 432 -9.88 -28.77 -29.55
N SER A 433 -10.58 -28.54 -30.67
CA SER A 433 -10.88 -29.63 -31.61
C SER A 433 -9.62 -30.43 -31.86
N SER A 434 -9.67 -31.75 -31.65
CA SER A 434 -8.58 -32.67 -31.97
C SER A 434 -7.96 -32.26 -33.31
N ALA A 435 -6.65 -31.96 -33.32
CA ALA A 435 -5.92 -31.54 -34.52
C ALA A 435 -6.40 -32.37 -35.72
N SER A 436 -7.01 -31.69 -36.67
CA SER A 436 -7.47 -32.35 -37.88
C SER A 436 -6.24 -32.75 -38.69
N VAL A 437 -6.34 -33.83 -39.50
CA VAL A 437 -5.24 -34.25 -40.40
C VAL A 437 -4.80 -33.11 -41.34
N ASP A 438 -5.67 -32.12 -41.54
CA ASP A 438 -5.43 -30.90 -42.33
C ASP A 438 -4.45 -29.93 -41.64
N ASP A 439 -4.44 -29.85 -40.30
CA ASP A 439 -3.59 -28.89 -39.57
C ASP A 439 -2.10 -29.22 -39.72
N ALA A 440 -1.74 -30.51 -39.71
CA ALA A 440 -0.35 -30.94 -39.89
C ALA A 440 0.16 -30.60 -41.30
N ALA A 441 -0.66 -30.84 -42.33
CA ALA A 441 -0.33 -30.51 -43.71
C ALA A 441 -0.19 -28.99 -43.92
N VAL A 442 -1.08 -28.19 -43.32
CA VAL A 442 -0.99 -26.72 -43.34
C VAL A 442 0.28 -26.22 -42.63
N ILE A 443 0.63 -26.81 -41.48
CA ILE A 443 1.87 -26.47 -40.75
C ILE A 443 3.09 -26.79 -41.61
N GLU A 444 3.17 -27.97 -42.22
CA GLU A 444 4.27 -28.36 -43.11
C GLU A 444 4.39 -27.43 -44.32
N GLU A 445 3.27 -27.06 -44.94
CA GLU A 445 3.25 -26.09 -46.05
C GLU A 445 3.78 -24.71 -45.60
N LEU A 446 3.36 -24.23 -44.43
CA LEU A 446 3.82 -22.96 -43.87
C LEU A 446 5.31 -22.99 -43.54
N ILE A 447 5.82 -24.08 -42.96
CA ILE A 447 7.26 -24.27 -42.69
C ILE A 447 8.05 -24.20 -44.01
N ALA A 448 7.61 -24.93 -45.04
CA ALA A 448 8.28 -24.91 -46.34
C ALA A 448 8.31 -23.50 -46.97
N LYS A 449 7.22 -22.73 -46.84
CA LYS A 449 7.17 -21.32 -47.27
C LYS A 449 8.13 -20.45 -46.47
N LEU A 450 8.20 -20.60 -45.15
CA LEU A 450 9.11 -19.85 -44.29
C LEU A 450 10.58 -20.16 -44.60
N GLU A 451 10.92 -21.43 -44.83
CA GLU A 451 12.28 -21.84 -45.23
C GLU A 451 12.67 -21.26 -46.59
N ALA A 452 11.76 -21.24 -47.55
CA ALA A 452 11.99 -20.63 -48.85
C ALA A 452 12.25 -19.12 -48.73
N ILE A 453 11.44 -18.41 -47.93
CA ILE A 453 11.60 -16.96 -47.68
C ILE A 453 12.90 -16.68 -46.92
N SER A 454 13.23 -17.47 -45.91
CA SER A 454 14.46 -17.31 -45.11
C SER A 454 15.72 -17.30 -45.99
N LYS A 455 15.76 -18.12 -47.03
CA LYS A 455 16.85 -18.15 -48.03
C LYS A 455 16.97 -16.88 -48.87
N THR A 456 15.92 -16.05 -48.94
CA THR A 456 15.91 -14.79 -49.70
C THR A 456 16.30 -13.58 -48.86
N LEU A 457 16.37 -13.72 -47.53
CA LEU A 457 16.73 -12.63 -46.62
C LEU A 457 18.23 -12.33 -46.72
N GLN A 458 18.60 -11.06 -46.52
CA GLN A 458 20.00 -10.66 -46.48
C GLN A 458 20.72 -11.30 -45.29
N PRO A 459 21.99 -11.74 -45.44
CA PRO A 459 22.78 -12.25 -44.34
C PRO A 459 22.84 -11.26 -43.18
N GLY A 460 22.50 -11.70 -41.96
CA GLY A 460 22.50 -10.87 -40.76
C GLY A 460 21.25 -10.01 -40.56
N PHE A 461 20.20 -10.17 -41.39
CA PHE A 461 18.91 -9.54 -41.14
C PHE A 461 18.36 -9.95 -39.77
N GLN A 462 18.07 -8.96 -38.93
CA GLN A 462 17.44 -9.14 -37.63
C GLN A 462 16.35 -8.10 -37.45
N MET A 463 15.19 -8.56 -36.99
CA MET A 463 14.15 -7.67 -36.50
C MET A 463 14.54 -7.15 -35.12
N LYS A 464 14.20 -5.89 -34.84
CA LYS A 464 14.42 -5.27 -33.54
C LYS A 464 13.14 -5.40 -32.72
N PRO A 465 13.08 -6.30 -31.72
CA PRO A 465 11.90 -6.37 -30.86
C PRO A 465 11.74 -5.04 -30.12
N ILE A 466 10.53 -4.49 -30.13
CA ILE A 466 10.20 -3.30 -29.35
C ILE A 466 10.17 -3.70 -27.87
N GLN A 467 11.03 -3.09 -27.07
CA GLN A 467 11.02 -3.25 -25.61
C GLN A 467 10.06 -2.23 -25.03
N PHE A 468 8.96 -2.70 -24.43
CA PHE A 468 7.97 -1.80 -23.86
C PHE A 468 8.56 -0.93 -22.76
N GLU A 469 8.46 0.38 -22.95
CA GLU A 469 8.81 1.43 -22.01
C GLU A 469 7.63 2.39 -21.90
N LYS A 470 7.07 2.48 -20.68
CA LYS A 470 5.87 3.28 -20.38
C LYS A 470 6.21 4.72 -20.04
N ASP A 471 7.44 5.00 -19.63
CA ASP A 471 7.89 6.28 -19.07
C ASP A 471 8.57 7.22 -20.07
N ASP A 472 8.70 6.79 -21.33
CA ASP A 472 9.13 7.64 -22.44
C ASP A 472 7.94 7.97 -23.34
N ASP A 473 7.42 9.19 -23.24
CA ASP A 473 6.28 9.65 -24.04
C ASP A 473 6.63 9.87 -25.54
N THR A 474 7.90 9.77 -25.91
CA THR A 474 8.38 10.00 -27.29
C THR A 474 8.49 8.72 -28.12
N ASN A 475 8.37 7.56 -27.50
CA ASN A 475 8.56 6.25 -28.15
C ASN A 475 7.29 5.66 -28.78
N TYR A 476 6.16 6.34 -28.71
CA TYR A 476 4.87 5.90 -29.29
C TYR A 476 4.24 4.62 -28.71
N HIS A 477 4.84 3.97 -27.70
CA HIS A 477 4.30 2.74 -27.11
C HIS A 477 2.92 2.97 -26.50
N MET A 478 2.81 3.97 -25.62
CA MET A 478 1.55 4.29 -24.97
C MET A 478 0.52 4.87 -25.93
N ASP A 479 0.94 5.48 -27.03
CA ASP A 479 0.03 5.97 -28.08
C ASP A 479 -0.65 4.81 -28.82
N VAL A 480 0.10 3.74 -29.12
CA VAL A 480 -0.49 2.51 -29.67
C VAL A 480 -1.42 1.84 -28.65
N ILE A 481 -0.98 1.70 -27.39
CA ILE A 481 -1.78 1.02 -26.35
C ILE A 481 -3.08 1.78 -26.08
N ALA A 482 -3.02 3.09 -25.85
CA ALA A 482 -4.20 3.91 -25.59
C ALA A 482 -5.12 3.98 -26.82
N GLY A 483 -4.55 4.18 -28.02
CA GLY A 483 -5.31 4.20 -29.27
C GLY A 483 -6.03 2.88 -29.53
N PHE A 484 -5.34 1.75 -29.38
CA PHE A 484 -5.93 0.42 -29.54
C PHE A 484 -6.99 0.14 -28.47
N ALA A 485 -6.72 0.48 -27.21
CA ALA A 485 -7.67 0.32 -26.12
C ALA A 485 -8.94 1.13 -26.35
N ASN A 486 -8.83 2.39 -26.80
CA ASN A 486 -9.97 3.25 -27.06
C ASN A 486 -10.75 2.84 -28.32
N MET A 487 -10.09 2.39 -29.39
CA MET A 487 -10.78 1.76 -30.52
C MET A 487 -11.59 0.55 -30.06
N ARG A 488 -10.97 -0.32 -29.26
CA ARG A 488 -11.65 -1.45 -28.64
C ARG A 488 -12.72 -1.01 -27.66
N ALA A 489 -12.62 0.15 -27.01
CA ALA A 489 -13.69 0.68 -26.17
C ALA A 489 -14.90 1.10 -27.03
N ARG A 490 -14.68 1.77 -28.17
CA ARG A 490 -15.74 2.15 -29.12
C ARG A 490 -16.48 0.96 -29.71
N ASN A 491 -15.72 -0.05 -30.13
CA ASN A 491 -16.24 -1.38 -30.51
C ASN A 491 -17.31 -1.89 -29.53
N TYR A 492 -17.13 -1.58 -28.25
CA TYR A 492 -17.87 -2.04 -27.09
C TYR A 492 -18.93 -1.07 -26.60
N SER A 493 -18.93 0.17 -27.07
CA SER A 493 -19.58 1.30 -26.39
C SER A 493 -19.11 1.45 -24.93
N ILE A 494 -17.86 1.08 -24.62
CA ILE A 494 -17.20 1.36 -23.34
C ILE A 494 -16.64 2.80 -23.41
N PRO A 495 -16.73 3.58 -22.31
CA PRO A 495 -16.10 4.90 -22.23
C PRO A 495 -14.59 4.85 -22.52
N GLU A 496 -14.13 5.73 -23.41
CA GLU A 496 -12.69 5.90 -23.68
C GLU A 496 -11.97 6.46 -22.46
N VAL A 497 -10.67 6.16 -22.36
CA VAL A 497 -9.80 6.70 -21.32
C VAL A 497 -8.69 7.53 -21.95
N ASP A 498 -8.20 8.53 -21.22
CA ASP A 498 -7.03 9.27 -21.67
C ASP A 498 -5.75 8.43 -21.59
N LYS A 499 -4.66 8.93 -22.20
CA LYS A 499 -3.36 8.26 -22.22
C LYS A 499 -2.79 8.04 -20.81
N LEU A 500 -3.10 8.91 -19.84
CA LEU A 500 -2.60 8.80 -18.48
C LEU A 500 -3.27 7.64 -17.73
N LYS A 501 -4.60 7.52 -17.82
CA LYS A 501 -5.37 6.40 -17.27
C LYS A 501 -5.04 5.09 -17.99
N ALA A 502 -4.84 5.12 -19.31
CA ALA A 502 -4.33 3.97 -20.05
C ALA A 502 -2.92 3.55 -19.57
N LYS A 503 -2.01 4.51 -19.34
CA LYS A 503 -0.65 4.28 -18.82
C LYS A 503 -0.69 3.70 -17.41
N PHE A 504 -1.56 4.23 -16.55
CA PHE A 504 -1.77 3.72 -15.19
C PHE A 504 -2.15 2.23 -15.20
N ILE A 505 -3.15 1.86 -16.01
CA ILE A 505 -3.66 0.49 -16.11
C ILE A 505 -2.66 -0.44 -16.80
N ALA A 506 -2.18 -0.08 -18.00
CA ALA A 506 -1.31 -0.92 -18.81
C ALA A 506 0.10 -1.06 -18.19
N GLY A 507 0.59 0.00 -17.56
CA GLY A 507 1.86 0.02 -16.85
C GLY A 507 1.82 -0.64 -15.48
N ARG A 508 0.64 -1.09 -15.02
CA ARG A 508 0.41 -1.62 -13.66
C ARG A 508 1.02 -0.71 -12.59
N ILE A 509 0.81 0.59 -12.73
CA ILE A 509 1.41 1.59 -11.85
C ILE A 509 0.76 1.45 -10.47
N ILE A 510 1.58 1.27 -9.44
CA ILE A 510 1.14 1.32 -8.05
C ILE A 510 1.15 2.79 -7.63
N PRO A 511 0.01 3.41 -7.27
CA PRO A 511 -0.01 4.77 -6.76
C PRO A 511 0.90 4.90 -5.53
N ALA A 512 1.79 5.88 -5.53
CA ALA A 512 2.67 6.15 -4.42
C ALA A 512 2.82 7.66 -4.22
N ILE A 513 2.88 8.08 -2.96
CA ILE A 513 3.14 9.46 -2.56
C ILE A 513 4.15 9.49 -1.41
N ALA A 514 5.00 10.52 -1.39
CA ALA A 514 6.07 10.65 -0.41
C ALA A 514 5.55 10.74 1.04
N THR A 515 4.34 11.27 1.25
CA THR A 515 3.70 11.41 2.57
C THR A 515 3.49 10.06 3.24
N SER A 516 2.83 9.11 2.56
CA SER A 516 2.65 7.74 3.06
C SER A 516 3.97 7.00 3.26
N THR A 517 4.94 7.22 2.36
CA THR A 517 6.27 6.58 2.44
C THR A 517 7.05 7.07 3.67
N ALA A 518 7.08 8.38 3.92
CA ALA A 518 7.74 8.98 5.07
C ALA A 518 7.08 8.53 6.38
N MET A 519 5.73 8.49 6.41
CA MET A 519 4.97 7.98 7.55
C MET A 519 5.33 6.54 7.88
N ALA A 520 5.22 5.64 6.90
CA ALA A 520 5.51 4.23 7.07
C ALA A 520 6.97 3.99 7.48
N THR A 521 7.92 4.71 6.87
CA THR A 521 9.34 4.62 7.22
C THR A 521 9.58 5.03 8.67
N GLY A 522 8.96 6.12 9.13
CA GLY A 522 9.05 6.55 10.51
C GLY A 522 8.57 5.49 11.50
N LEU A 523 7.41 4.88 11.24
CA LEU A 523 6.86 3.79 12.05
C LEU A 523 7.77 2.55 12.07
N VAL A 524 8.30 2.14 10.92
CA VAL A 524 9.25 1.00 10.83
C VAL A 524 10.52 1.29 11.65
N CYS A 525 11.04 2.51 11.59
CA CYS A 525 12.22 2.88 12.36
C CYS A 525 11.97 2.93 13.88
N LEU A 526 10.72 3.15 14.33
CA LEU A 526 10.37 3.03 15.75
C LEU A 526 10.43 1.56 16.21
N GLU A 527 9.85 0.64 15.44
CA GLU A 527 9.97 -0.81 15.73
C GLU A 527 11.42 -1.30 15.68
N LEU A 528 12.25 -0.68 14.82
CA LEU A 528 13.67 -1.00 14.74
C LEU A 528 14.42 -0.75 16.05
N TYR A 529 14.04 0.28 16.83
CA TYR A 529 14.64 0.50 18.15
C TYR A 529 14.39 -0.66 19.11
N LYS A 530 13.21 -1.29 19.05
CA LYS A 530 12.85 -2.45 19.86
C LYS A 530 13.68 -3.67 19.48
N VAL A 531 13.76 -3.95 18.18
CA VAL A 531 14.56 -5.06 17.63
C VAL A 531 16.04 -4.94 18.03
N LEU A 532 16.60 -3.74 17.96
CA LEU A 532 18.01 -3.48 18.28
C LEU A 532 18.29 -3.38 19.78
N GLY A 533 17.32 -2.90 20.56
CA GLY A 533 17.36 -2.92 22.02
C GLY A 533 17.46 -4.33 22.55
N GLY A 534 16.61 -5.22 22.03
CA GLY A 534 16.46 -6.60 22.48
C GLY A 534 15.74 -6.68 23.83
N GLY A 535 15.16 -7.85 24.11
CA GLY A 535 14.46 -8.11 25.38
C GLY A 535 12.99 -7.67 25.43
N HIS A 536 12.51 -6.93 24.43
CA HIS A 536 11.10 -6.58 24.27
C HIS A 536 10.22 -7.83 24.09
N LYS A 537 9.05 -7.82 24.73
CA LYS A 537 8.05 -8.88 24.59
C LYS A 537 7.21 -8.64 23.34
N VAL A 538 6.43 -9.63 22.91
CA VAL A 538 5.60 -9.52 21.69
C VAL A 538 4.58 -8.37 21.81
N GLU A 539 4.09 -8.11 23.01
CA GLU A 539 3.12 -7.07 23.32
C GLU A 539 3.71 -5.66 23.25
N ASP A 540 5.04 -5.52 23.17
CA ASP A 540 5.70 -4.23 22.97
C ASP A 540 5.73 -3.83 21.48
N TYR A 541 5.58 -4.78 20.56
CA TYR A 541 5.62 -4.54 19.11
C TYR A 541 4.25 -4.10 18.58
N ARG A 542 4.25 -3.37 17.46
CA ARG A 542 3.01 -2.94 16.79
C ARG A 542 3.10 -3.17 15.27
N ASN A 543 2.09 -3.87 14.75
CA ASN A 543 1.70 -3.79 13.34
C ASN A 543 0.82 -2.55 13.17
N THR A 544 1.22 -1.62 12.30
CA THR A 544 0.46 -0.39 12.07
C THR A 544 -0.17 -0.41 10.69
N PHE A 545 -1.49 -0.26 10.65
CA PHE A 545 -2.29 -0.03 9.45
C PHE A 545 -2.70 1.43 9.46
N ALA A 546 -2.42 2.15 8.37
CA ALA A 546 -2.75 3.56 8.28
C ALA A 546 -3.29 3.89 6.89
N ASN A 547 -4.35 4.69 6.88
CA ASN A 547 -4.80 5.39 5.69
C ASN A 547 -4.63 6.88 6.00
N LEU A 548 -4.05 7.65 5.07
CA LEU A 548 -3.93 9.09 5.22
C LEU A 548 -5.04 9.85 4.49
N ALA A 549 -5.85 9.18 3.67
CA ALA A 549 -7.02 9.76 3.02
C ALA A 549 -8.14 10.03 4.06
N ILE A 550 -8.62 8.98 4.69
CA ILE A 550 -9.33 9.07 5.97
C ILE A 550 -8.26 9.04 7.05
N PRO A 551 -8.20 9.94 8.03
CA PRO A 551 -7.13 9.98 9.02
C PRO A 551 -7.28 8.77 9.98
N LEU A 552 -6.94 7.59 9.50
CA LEU A 552 -7.15 6.31 10.15
C LEU A 552 -5.81 5.72 10.51
N PHE A 553 -5.63 5.42 11.80
CA PHE A 553 -4.51 4.67 12.32
C PHE A 553 -5.07 3.52 13.14
N SER A 554 -4.60 2.31 12.87
CA SER A 554 -4.96 1.12 13.62
C SER A 554 -3.69 0.33 13.90
N MET A 555 -3.37 0.23 15.19
CA MET A 555 -2.19 -0.48 15.67
C MET A 555 -2.63 -1.75 16.39
N ALA A 556 -1.97 -2.86 16.09
CA ALA A 556 -2.27 -4.17 16.65
C ALA A 556 -0.99 -4.91 17.03
N GLU A 557 -1.06 -5.73 18.07
CA GLU A 557 0.03 -6.62 18.46
C GLU A 557 0.28 -7.68 17.37
N PRO A 558 1.54 -8.05 17.09
CA PRO A 558 1.85 -9.19 16.25
C PRO A 558 1.32 -10.50 16.86
N VAL A 559 0.87 -11.41 16.00
CA VAL A 559 0.43 -12.73 16.45
C VAL A 559 1.65 -13.56 16.86
N PRO A 560 1.70 -14.09 18.10
CA PRO A 560 2.80 -14.95 18.51
C PRO A 560 2.83 -16.24 17.69
N PRO A 561 4.02 -16.83 17.44
CA PRO A 561 4.10 -18.06 16.68
C PRO A 561 3.42 -19.21 17.43
N LYS A 562 2.74 -20.09 16.70
CA LYS A 562 2.16 -21.30 17.28
C LYS A 562 3.26 -22.19 17.87
N THR A 563 3.15 -22.50 19.16
CA THR A 563 4.03 -23.45 19.83
C THR A 563 3.49 -24.88 19.67
N ILE A 564 4.32 -25.76 19.15
CA ILE A 564 4.10 -27.20 19.07
C ILE A 564 4.82 -27.83 20.26
N LYS A 565 4.13 -28.73 20.98
CA LYS A 565 4.67 -29.44 22.14
C LYS A 565 4.70 -30.93 21.83
N HIS A 566 5.82 -31.57 22.13
CA HIS A 566 5.99 -33.00 21.99
C HIS A 566 6.92 -33.49 23.10
N GLN A 567 6.42 -34.38 23.95
CA GLN A 567 7.09 -34.78 25.19
C GLN A 567 7.54 -33.55 26.01
N ASP A 568 8.81 -33.50 26.42
CA ASP A 568 9.40 -32.36 27.15
C ASP A 568 9.94 -31.25 26.22
N MET A 569 9.76 -31.39 24.91
CA MET A 569 10.20 -30.41 23.91
C MET A 569 9.07 -29.48 23.49
N ALA A 570 9.44 -28.26 23.15
CA ALA A 570 8.55 -27.30 22.52
C ALA A 570 9.31 -26.52 21.43
N TRP A 571 8.64 -26.26 20.32
CA TRP A 571 9.19 -25.50 19.21
C TRP A 571 8.11 -24.71 18.47
N THR A 572 8.55 -23.90 17.52
CA THR A 572 7.77 -23.00 16.69
C THR A 572 8.24 -23.10 15.24
N VAL A 573 7.55 -22.40 14.34
CA VAL A 573 7.94 -22.29 12.93
C VAL A 573 9.30 -21.61 12.70
N TRP A 574 9.83 -20.92 13.71
CA TRP A 574 11.13 -20.22 13.65
C TRP A 574 12.30 -21.11 14.06
N ASP A 575 12.02 -22.22 14.74
CA ASP A 575 13.04 -23.13 15.18
C ASP A 575 13.67 -23.87 14.00
N ARG A 576 14.93 -24.23 14.17
CA ARG A 576 15.69 -25.01 13.20
C ARG A 576 16.56 -26.00 13.93
N TRP A 577 16.42 -27.27 13.60
CA TRP A 577 17.25 -28.31 14.18
C TRP A 577 18.53 -28.47 13.38
N THR A 578 19.65 -28.23 14.05
CA THR A 578 20.97 -28.29 13.42
C THR A 578 21.67 -29.58 13.84
N ILE A 579 22.07 -30.38 12.85
CA ILE A 579 22.88 -31.57 13.05
C ILE A 579 24.24 -31.34 12.43
N THR A 580 25.30 -31.48 13.23
CA THR A 580 26.68 -31.37 12.76
C THR A 580 27.25 -32.73 12.42
N GLY A 581 28.06 -32.78 11.37
CA GLY A 581 28.65 -34.01 10.87
C GLY A 581 27.99 -34.47 9.58
N ASN A 582 28.79 -35.08 8.71
CA ASN A 582 28.28 -35.70 7.50
C ASN A 582 27.60 -37.01 7.88
N ILE A 583 26.32 -36.96 8.26
CA ILE A 583 25.54 -38.12 8.73
C ILE A 583 24.88 -38.89 7.58
N THR A 584 24.61 -40.16 7.83
CA THR A 584 23.82 -41.06 6.99
C THR A 584 22.34 -40.83 7.17
N LEU A 585 21.54 -41.32 6.22
CA LEU A 585 20.09 -41.31 6.33
C LEU A 585 19.58 -42.13 7.53
N ARG A 586 20.25 -43.25 7.85
CA ARG A 586 19.97 -44.05 9.04
C ARG A 586 20.24 -43.28 10.32
N GLU A 587 21.40 -42.64 10.44
CA GLU A 587 21.76 -41.81 11.59
C GLU A 587 20.75 -40.67 11.80
N LEU A 588 20.20 -40.08 10.73
CA LEU A 588 19.13 -39.09 10.82
C LEU A 588 17.82 -39.66 11.37
N LEU A 589 17.42 -40.85 10.90
CA LEU A 589 16.22 -41.53 11.38
C LEU A 589 16.34 -41.93 12.85
N ASP A 590 17.50 -42.46 13.24
CA ASP A 590 17.78 -42.84 14.63
C ASP A 590 17.77 -41.61 15.55
N TRP A 591 18.35 -40.49 15.10
CA TRP A 591 18.34 -39.22 15.82
C TRP A 591 16.92 -38.66 16.05
N LEU A 592 16.01 -38.82 15.07
CA LEU A 592 14.60 -38.45 15.22
C LEU A 592 13.88 -39.41 16.17
N LYS A 593 14.17 -40.71 16.06
CA LYS A 593 13.55 -41.74 16.90
C LYS A 593 13.92 -41.61 18.37
N GLU A 594 15.16 -41.21 18.69
CA GLU A 594 15.59 -40.88 20.05
C GLU A 594 14.77 -39.74 20.69
N LYS A 595 14.05 -38.97 19.87
CA LYS A 595 13.16 -37.87 20.28
C LYS A 595 11.69 -38.26 20.30
N GLY A 596 11.35 -39.53 20.11
CA GLY A 596 9.96 -39.99 19.99
C GLY A 596 9.30 -39.64 18.66
N LEU A 597 10.10 -39.38 17.61
CA LEU A 597 9.61 -38.97 16.30
C LEU A 597 9.93 -40.02 15.24
N ASN A 598 8.88 -40.63 14.71
CA ASN A 598 8.95 -41.68 13.71
C ASN A 598 8.81 -41.06 12.31
N ALA A 599 9.94 -40.76 11.67
CA ALA A 599 9.91 -40.21 10.31
C ALA A 599 9.42 -41.23 9.29
N TYR A 600 8.40 -40.84 8.53
CA TYR A 600 7.87 -41.60 7.40
C TYR A 600 8.24 -40.98 6.05
N SER A 601 8.63 -39.70 6.02
CA SER A 601 9.07 -39.01 4.79
C SER A 601 10.20 -38.01 5.07
N ILE A 602 11.24 -38.02 4.24
CA ILE A 602 12.30 -37.00 4.25
C ILE A 602 12.51 -36.51 2.83
N SER A 603 12.46 -35.20 2.63
CA SER A 603 12.57 -34.55 1.33
C SER A 603 13.61 -33.43 1.32
N CYS A 604 14.16 -33.19 0.13
CA CYS A 604 15.01 -32.04 -0.15
C CYS A 604 14.46 -31.37 -1.41
N GLY A 605 13.92 -30.16 -1.26
CA GLY A 605 13.09 -29.54 -2.29
C GLY A 605 11.87 -30.40 -2.61
N THR A 606 11.60 -30.61 -3.90
CA THR A 606 10.49 -31.47 -4.37
C THR A 606 10.82 -32.96 -4.38
N SER A 607 12.06 -33.33 -4.02
CA SER A 607 12.57 -34.69 -4.19
C SER A 607 12.62 -35.45 -2.89
N LEU A 608 12.18 -36.70 -2.95
CA LEU A 608 11.96 -37.53 -1.78
C LEU A 608 13.16 -38.46 -1.54
N LEU A 609 13.92 -38.17 -0.49
CA LEU A 609 15.14 -38.88 -0.11
C LEU A 609 14.81 -40.21 0.57
N TYR A 610 13.79 -40.19 1.43
CA TYR A 610 13.29 -41.33 2.21
C TYR A 610 11.76 -41.34 2.25
N ASN A 611 11.15 -42.51 2.04
CA ASN A 611 9.73 -42.77 2.32
C ASN A 611 9.59 -44.15 2.95
N SER A 612 8.92 -44.29 4.10
CA SER A 612 8.69 -45.59 4.73
C SER A 612 7.82 -46.52 3.86
N MET A 613 6.89 -45.99 3.06
CA MET A 613 5.97 -46.77 2.22
C MET A 613 6.64 -47.42 1.01
N PHE A 614 7.74 -46.87 0.49
CA PHE A 614 8.38 -47.35 -0.74
C PHE A 614 9.72 -48.05 -0.46
N PRO A 615 9.95 -49.28 -0.94
CA PRO A 615 11.14 -50.06 -0.59
C PRO A 615 12.47 -49.48 -1.11
N ARG A 616 12.42 -48.54 -2.07
CA ARG A 616 13.61 -47.87 -2.65
C ARG A 616 14.48 -47.15 -1.64
N HIS A 617 13.97 -46.81 -0.45
CA HIS A 617 14.77 -46.16 0.59
C HIS A 617 15.85 -47.10 1.18
N LYS A 618 15.65 -48.43 1.12
CA LYS A 618 16.52 -49.41 1.78
C LYS A 618 17.98 -49.34 1.31
N GLU A 619 18.20 -49.05 0.03
CA GLU A 619 19.53 -48.91 -0.57
C GLU A 619 20.24 -47.59 -0.22
N ARG A 620 19.52 -46.65 0.40
CA ARG A 620 19.99 -45.29 0.71
C ARG A 620 20.28 -45.08 2.19
N LEU A 621 19.85 -45.99 3.06
CA LEU A 621 19.92 -45.84 4.52
C LEU A 621 21.36 -45.57 5.00
N ASP A 622 22.34 -46.30 4.46
CA ASP A 622 23.74 -46.17 4.89
C ASP A 622 24.53 -45.12 4.09
N LYS A 623 23.87 -44.41 3.16
CA LYS A 623 24.48 -43.30 2.41
C LYS A 623 24.35 -42.00 3.18
N LYS A 624 25.32 -41.10 2.96
CA LYS A 624 25.30 -39.74 3.52
C LYS A 624 24.15 -38.93 2.93
N VAL A 625 23.44 -38.15 3.76
CA VAL A 625 22.23 -37.42 3.32
C VAL A 625 22.55 -36.47 2.15
N VAL A 626 23.71 -35.81 2.18
CA VAL A 626 24.18 -34.94 1.08
C VAL A 626 24.40 -35.71 -0.24
N ASP A 627 24.88 -36.95 -0.17
CA ASP A 627 25.11 -37.77 -1.36
C ASP A 627 23.79 -38.30 -1.92
N VAL A 628 22.86 -38.70 -1.06
CA VAL A 628 21.49 -39.07 -1.47
C VAL A 628 20.79 -37.90 -2.15
N ALA A 629 20.94 -36.68 -1.63
CA ALA A 629 20.39 -35.48 -2.26
C ALA A 629 21.00 -35.19 -3.64
N ARG A 630 22.31 -35.36 -3.82
CA ARG A 630 22.95 -35.25 -5.15
C ARG A 630 22.46 -36.30 -6.13
N GLU A 631 22.34 -37.55 -5.68
CA GLU A 631 21.94 -38.66 -6.54
C GLU A 631 20.47 -38.57 -6.97
N VAL A 632 19.58 -38.33 -6.01
CA VAL A 632 18.12 -38.44 -6.16
C VAL A 632 17.50 -37.10 -6.55
N ALA A 633 17.83 -36.05 -5.80
CA ALA A 633 17.27 -34.72 -6.00
C ALA A 633 18.05 -33.90 -7.05
N LYS A 634 19.15 -34.45 -7.58
CA LYS A 634 20.08 -33.76 -8.50
C LYS A 634 20.51 -32.40 -7.96
N VAL A 635 20.57 -32.27 -6.64
CA VAL A 635 20.96 -31.02 -5.98
C VAL A 635 22.44 -30.80 -6.24
N GLU A 636 22.74 -29.74 -6.97
CA GLU A 636 24.11 -29.24 -7.08
C GLU A 636 24.47 -28.55 -5.76
N VAL A 637 25.56 -29.00 -5.14
CA VAL A 637 26.02 -28.48 -3.85
C VAL A 637 27.30 -27.68 -4.08
N PRO A 638 27.22 -26.34 -4.16
CA PRO A 638 28.39 -25.51 -4.40
C PRO A 638 29.50 -25.75 -3.37
N PRO A 639 30.79 -25.52 -3.72
CA PRO A 639 31.90 -25.71 -2.79
C PRO A 639 31.76 -24.92 -1.47
N TYR A 640 31.18 -23.72 -1.53
CA TYR A 640 30.96 -22.85 -0.37
C TYR A 640 29.80 -23.30 0.52
N ARG A 641 28.90 -24.16 0.04
CA ARG A 641 27.73 -24.61 0.80
C ARG A 641 28.17 -25.68 1.81
N ARG A 642 27.95 -25.39 3.10
CA ARG A 642 28.36 -26.24 4.23
C ARG A 642 27.25 -27.09 4.82
N HIS A 643 25.99 -26.75 4.54
CA HIS A 643 24.83 -27.46 5.06
C HIS A 643 23.78 -27.74 3.97
N LEU A 644 22.96 -28.76 4.23
CA LEU A 644 21.79 -29.13 3.44
C LEU A 644 20.55 -29.07 4.34
N ASP A 645 19.48 -28.46 3.86
CA ASP A 645 18.19 -28.43 4.55
C ASP A 645 17.31 -29.58 4.04
N VAL A 646 16.67 -30.29 4.96
CA VAL A 646 15.70 -31.35 4.67
C VAL A 646 14.40 -31.09 5.43
N VAL A 647 13.29 -31.38 4.76
CA VAL A 647 11.95 -31.34 5.36
C VAL A 647 11.55 -32.76 5.70
N VAL A 648 11.14 -32.97 6.94
CA VAL A 648 10.81 -34.28 7.49
C VAL A 648 9.34 -34.28 7.89
N ALA A 649 8.63 -35.31 7.48
CA ALA A 649 7.31 -35.63 8.00
C ALA A 649 7.44 -36.87 8.90
N CYS A 650 6.91 -36.75 10.12
CA CYS A 650 7.01 -37.76 11.15
C CYS A 650 5.73 -37.82 11.99
N GLU A 651 5.52 -38.98 12.60
CA GLU A 651 4.48 -39.24 13.58
C GLU A 651 5.10 -39.36 14.98
N ASP A 652 4.31 -39.12 16.02
CA ASP A 652 4.68 -39.49 17.39
C ASP A 652 4.52 -41.00 17.65
N ASP A 653 4.76 -41.43 18.88
CA ASP A 653 4.60 -42.84 19.29
C ASP A 653 3.13 -43.29 19.35
N ASP A 654 2.18 -42.36 19.25
CA ASP A 654 0.73 -42.59 19.20
C ASP A 654 0.17 -42.50 17.76
N ASP A 655 1.06 -42.55 16.74
CA ASP A 655 0.75 -42.44 15.31
C ASP A 655 0.06 -41.13 14.89
N ASN A 656 0.24 -40.03 15.64
CA ASN A 656 -0.25 -38.71 15.25
C ASN A 656 0.80 -37.94 14.47
N ASP A 657 0.41 -37.30 13.36
CA ASP A 657 1.29 -36.41 12.60
C ASP A 657 1.79 -35.25 13.47
N VAL A 658 3.12 -35.05 13.46
CA VAL A 658 3.78 -33.96 14.18
C VAL A 658 4.60 -33.11 13.22
N ASP A 659 4.24 -31.82 13.13
CA ASP A 659 5.04 -30.82 12.43
C ASP A 659 6.32 -30.52 13.21
N ILE A 660 7.48 -30.79 12.61
CA ILE A 660 8.79 -30.54 13.24
C ILE A 660 9.55 -29.38 12.59
N PRO A 661 10.54 -28.78 13.28
CA PRO A 661 11.41 -27.77 12.70
C PRO A 661 12.17 -28.25 11.47
N LEU A 662 12.54 -27.31 10.60
CA LEU A 662 13.43 -27.61 9.47
C LEU A 662 14.76 -28.19 10.00
N VAL A 663 15.23 -29.27 9.39
CA VAL A 663 16.48 -29.92 9.78
C VAL A 663 17.61 -29.49 8.85
N SER A 664 18.63 -28.83 9.41
CA SER A 664 19.84 -28.40 8.72
C SER A 664 21.01 -29.33 9.06
N ILE A 665 21.53 -30.04 8.07
CA ILE A 665 22.65 -30.97 8.22
C ILE A 665 23.93 -30.30 7.75
N TYR A 666 24.84 -29.97 8.67
CA TYR A 666 26.14 -29.37 8.39
C TYR A 666 27.18 -30.47 8.13
N PHE A 667 27.40 -30.76 6.85
CA PHE A 667 28.27 -31.83 6.39
C PHE A 667 29.72 -31.38 6.09
N ARG A 668 30.05 -30.08 6.20
CA ARG A 668 31.40 -29.50 6.00
C ARG A 668 31.76 -28.44 7.03
#